data_AF-A0A1Q7QDG4-F1
#
_entry.id   AF-A0A1Q7QDG4-F1
#
_cell.length_a   1.000
_cell.length_b   1.000
_cell.length_c   1.000
_cell.angle_alpha   90.00
_cell.angle_beta   90.00
_cell.angle_gamma   90.00
#
_symmetry.space_group_name_H-M   'P 1'
#
loop_
_entity.id
_entity.type
_entity.pdbx_description
1 polymer ?
#
loop_
_entity_poly.entity_id
_entity_poly.type
_entity_poly.pdbx_seq_one_letter_code
_entity_poly.pdbx_strand_id
1 'polypeptide(L)'
;MTRRYRPFDPFERGGPFEAREIRFPRPPRRFWIGVGLFGLALLIFLFASPIIWFFTELQWFDSLGFKDVFTTRLFLQTALFIGSFVLAFVFLVANVVIALRVRSGPSLRAVGIRRSSIRSPTGGAALGAAALVALVLSGGAGTQWQSLALFQHARATGITDPVLGQDVSFYLLTLPFLHSVANWALGLGFLTPLLIGIVYAWRGDTFDLNLSPLSIAHLSALMAVFALVLAGWMWLGRYDLLYAHNTNTVWGAAYTDVNARLPIITFQAGAAVVLGGSLLVNVWLRRIWLPVTAAGAWVALLLIGQVYPAVVQSFLVTPNAQTYELPYIQREISGTRAAYGLPNVGVSNFTGDQPLTLANVQNDQVTVNNLRIWDFAPLKDTYEQLQTIRTYYTFHDIDIDRYNINNQYTSMEISAREFDFSKLPPAAQNWVNQHLQYTHGYGLAASPVNAVVGEGLPDYVVGDIPPTGQLKVTQPAIYFGEVTTTYALAPNTNREFDYPQGSQDVFTSYTGTHGVPMTPVNRALWSLKLGDFNLLVSGQVNSQTLMLYRRQIVARVTELAPFLSFDSDPYVVIVDGHVYWIVDAYTTAATYPYSQTVTFQDSNDINYIRNSVKVVIDAYEGTAVFYVVDPKDPIIRAYADTFPTLFTAIDAMPAGLRNHIRVPVDLFNTQVGIYATYHITDPKVFFAREDVWDIPTAQTSPGSAQVPVQPYYVLFRLPGEQNPEFLLIMPFTPHGKNNLTSWMAARSDGSHYGEYVSYVLPKDKVIFGPQQVANRINQDPVISRDFTLFHGTGSQVQQGNLLVVPIGDSFLYFEPIYLRATSASGLPELKKVILADQASVAYADTLQQAIDQLVGTATAPPPTNTPPVTITPAVLAQIADLVTQANAHYTAAYNDLKNGDFAGFASEMKQVGDILQQMQKLTGGSTSPSTGASPTPGRTTPSPTKSP
;
A
#
# COMPACT_ATOMS: atom_id res chain seq x y z
N MET A 1 37.71 -95.30 39.90
CA MET A 1 38.88 -94.82 40.68
C MET A 1 39.38 -93.51 40.07
N THR A 2 40.01 -92.68 40.91
CA THR A 2 40.71 -91.40 40.66
C THR A 2 39.91 -90.15 40.30
N ARG A 3 39.65 -89.34 41.34
CA ARG A 3 39.50 -87.87 41.32
C ARG A 3 40.73 -87.20 40.69
N ARG A 4 40.53 -86.07 40.01
CA ARG A 4 41.43 -84.91 40.08
C ARG A 4 40.63 -83.61 40.20
N TYR A 5 41.13 -82.77 41.09
CA TYR A 5 40.63 -81.49 41.58
C TYR A 5 41.12 -80.34 40.69
N ARG A 6 40.38 -79.22 40.67
CA ARG A 6 40.82 -77.80 40.74
C ARG A 6 39.71 -76.86 40.26
N PRO A 7 39.68 -75.58 40.67
CA PRO A 7 39.90 -75.02 42.00
C PRO A 7 38.74 -74.08 42.43
N PHE A 8 38.77 -73.74 43.71
CA PHE A 8 37.91 -72.79 44.42
C PHE A 8 38.01 -71.37 43.79
N ASP A 9 36.87 -70.78 43.39
CA ASP A 9 36.75 -69.37 43.04
C ASP A 9 36.08 -68.61 44.22
N PRO A 10 36.72 -67.62 44.87
CA PRO A 10 36.21 -66.99 46.10
C PRO A 10 35.14 -65.91 45.88
N PHE A 11 34.58 -65.75 44.67
CA PHE A 11 33.71 -64.62 44.34
C PHE A 11 32.23 -64.94 44.03
N GLU A 12 31.74 -66.15 44.33
CA GLU A 12 30.29 -66.39 44.44
C GLU A 12 29.72 -65.80 45.75
N ARG A 13 29.80 -64.48 45.87
CA ARG A 13 28.87 -63.68 46.66
C ARG A 13 28.00 -62.92 45.68
N GLY A 14 26.82 -63.48 45.36
CA GLY A 14 25.75 -62.73 44.75
C GLY A 14 25.39 -61.55 45.65
N GLY A 15 25.85 -60.35 45.28
CA GLY A 15 25.37 -59.10 45.86
C GLY A 15 23.90 -58.87 45.48
N PRO A 16 23.16 -58.00 46.18
CA PRO A 16 21.71 -57.80 46.00
C PRO A 16 21.33 -57.06 44.70
N PHE A 17 22.17 -57.09 43.68
CA PHE A 17 21.93 -56.45 42.39
C PHE A 17 22.21 -57.43 41.26
N GLU A 18 21.42 -58.51 41.18
CA GLU A 18 21.18 -59.13 39.89
C GLU A 18 20.53 -58.07 38.99
N ALA A 19 21.25 -57.65 37.94
CA ALA A 19 20.64 -56.89 36.86
C ALA A 19 19.60 -57.80 36.19
N ARG A 20 18.37 -57.73 36.71
CA ARG A 20 17.18 -58.35 36.13
C ARG A 20 17.17 -57.97 34.66
N GLU A 21 17.35 -58.93 33.75
CA GLU A 21 17.17 -58.69 32.33
C GLU A 21 15.77 -58.06 32.15
N ILE A 22 15.73 -56.75 31.87
CA ILE A 22 14.49 -56.07 31.53
C ILE A 22 14.12 -56.58 30.13
N ARG A 23 13.42 -57.72 30.10
CA ARG A 23 12.73 -58.18 28.90
C ARG A 23 11.61 -57.20 28.64
N PHE A 24 11.85 -56.24 27.74
CA PHE A 24 10.78 -55.42 27.20
C PHE A 24 9.72 -56.36 26.59
N PRO A 25 8.47 -56.35 27.08
CA PRO A 25 7.43 -57.19 26.51
C PRO A 25 7.26 -56.80 25.05
N ARG A 26 7.29 -57.79 24.14
CA ARG A 26 6.98 -57.55 22.73
C ARG A 26 5.55 -57.00 22.67
N PRO A 27 5.32 -55.80 22.13
CA PRO A 27 3.98 -55.23 22.13
C PRO A 27 3.00 -56.19 21.44
N PRO A 28 1.81 -56.42 22.03
CA PRO A 28 0.84 -57.37 21.49
C PRO A 28 0.41 -56.96 20.08
N ARG A 29 -0.04 -57.90 19.24
CA ARG A 29 -0.51 -57.60 17.86
C ARG A 29 -1.54 -56.47 17.81
N ARG A 30 -2.34 -56.30 18.87
CA ARG A 30 -3.32 -55.21 19.05
C ARG A 30 -2.68 -53.82 19.19
N PHE A 31 -1.48 -53.71 19.76
CA PHE A 31 -0.72 -52.45 19.81
C PHE A 31 -0.32 -51.99 18.41
N TRP A 32 0.19 -52.90 17.56
CA TRP A 32 0.55 -52.58 16.16
C TRP A 32 -0.67 -52.28 15.29
N ILE A 33 -1.83 -52.90 15.56
CA ILE A 33 -3.10 -52.52 14.92
C ILE A 33 -3.50 -51.09 15.36
N GLY A 34 -3.38 -50.76 16.65
CA GLY A 34 -3.62 -49.41 17.16
C GLY A 34 -2.68 -48.36 16.56
N VAL A 35 -1.38 -48.67 16.45
CA VAL A 35 -0.38 -47.82 15.78
C VAL A 35 -0.69 -47.68 14.28
N GLY A 36 -1.15 -48.75 13.62
CA GLY A 36 -1.55 -48.71 12.22
C GLY A 36 -2.80 -47.84 12.00
N LEU A 37 -3.82 -47.96 12.86
CA LEU A 37 -5.01 -47.11 12.81
C LEU A 37 -4.69 -45.65 13.15
N PHE A 38 -3.83 -45.41 14.15
CA PHE A 38 -3.35 -44.07 14.47
C PHE A 38 -2.55 -43.47 13.32
N GLY A 39 -1.66 -44.26 12.70
CA GLY A 39 -0.91 -43.84 11.51
C GLY A 39 -1.80 -43.55 10.32
N LEU A 40 -2.84 -44.36 10.09
CA LEU A 40 -3.84 -44.10 9.05
C LEU A 40 -4.65 -42.83 9.34
N ALA A 41 -5.09 -42.63 10.59
CA ALA A 41 -5.81 -41.42 11.00
C ALA A 41 -4.93 -40.17 10.86
N LEU A 42 -3.65 -40.27 11.22
CA LEU A 42 -2.67 -39.20 11.04
C LEU A 42 -2.43 -38.91 9.56
N LEU A 43 -2.32 -39.94 8.71
CA LEU A 43 -2.20 -39.75 7.26
C LEU A 43 -3.46 -39.08 6.68
N ILE A 44 -4.65 -39.53 7.05
CA ILE A 44 -5.91 -38.89 6.64
C ILE A 44 -5.93 -37.44 7.10
N PHE A 45 -5.55 -37.15 8.35
CA PHE A 45 -5.51 -35.79 8.88
C PHE A 45 -4.51 -34.90 8.13
N LEU A 46 -3.31 -35.41 7.84
CA LEU A 46 -2.26 -34.67 7.13
C LEU A 46 -2.60 -34.41 5.66
N PHE A 47 -3.27 -35.35 4.98
CA PHE A 47 -3.57 -35.23 3.55
C PHE A 47 -4.97 -34.68 3.25
N ALA A 48 -5.93 -34.76 4.19
CA ALA A 48 -7.28 -34.24 3.97
C ALA A 48 -7.27 -32.75 3.70
N SER A 49 -6.55 -31.96 4.50
CA SER A 49 -6.53 -30.50 4.36
C SER A 49 -5.99 -30.04 2.99
N PRO A 50 -4.81 -30.48 2.51
CA PRO A 50 -4.33 -30.13 1.16
C PRO A 50 -5.27 -30.56 0.02
N ILE A 51 -5.91 -31.73 0.14
CA ILE A 51 -6.87 -32.23 -0.87
C ILE A 51 -8.12 -31.35 -0.90
N ILE A 52 -8.68 -31.02 0.26
CA ILE A 52 -9.86 -30.15 0.39
C ILE A 52 -9.54 -28.75 -0.13
N TRP A 53 -8.38 -28.20 0.24
CA TRP A 53 -7.89 -26.93 -0.29
C TRP A 53 -7.80 -26.98 -1.82
N PHE A 54 -7.16 -27.99 -2.41
CA PHE A 54 -7.02 -28.12 -3.85
C PHE A 54 -8.37 -28.10 -4.58
N PHE A 55 -9.32 -28.93 -4.17
CA PHE A 55 -10.62 -29.00 -4.86
C PHE A 55 -11.45 -27.72 -4.68
N THR A 56 -11.43 -27.12 -3.50
CA THR A 56 -12.22 -25.90 -3.25
C THR A 56 -11.62 -24.68 -3.94
N GLU A 57 -10.30 -24.54 -3.98
CA GLU A 57 -9.63 -23.50 -4.78
C GLU A 57 -9.88 -23.71 -6.27
N LEU A 58 -9.72 -24.93 -6.78
CA LEU A 58 -10.00 -25.25 -8.18
C LEU A 58 -11.45 -24.88 -8.56
N GLN A 59 -12.42 -25.20 -7.71
CA GLN A 59 -13.82 -24.80 -7.92
C GLN A 59 -14.02 -23.29 -7.97
N TRP A 60 -13.36 -22.55 -7.09
CA TRP A 60 -13.47 -21.09 -7.05
C TRP A 60 -12.86 -20.45 -8.31
N PHE A 61 -11.66 -20.86 -8.71
CA PHE A 61 -11.04 -20.38 -9.96
C PHE A 61 -11.87 -20.75 -11.19
N ASP A 62 -12.41 -21.97 -11.26
CA ASP A 62 -13.26 -22.43 -12.37
C ASP A 62 -14.57 -21.63 -12.46
N SER A 63 -15.18 -21.27 -11.33
CA SER A 63 -16.40 -20.45 -11.30
C SER A 63 -16.23 -19.03 -11.87
N LEU A 64 -14.98 -18.55 -11.93
CA LEU A 64 -14.60 -17.25 -12.50
C LEU A 64 -13.97 -17.37 -13.90
N GLY A 65 -13.83 -18.57 -14.45
CA GLY A 65 -13.15 -18.81 -15.73
C GLY A 65 -11.62 -18.81 -15.66
N PHE A 66 -11.03 -18.77 -14.47
CA PHE A 66 -9.57 -18.72 -14.24
C PHE A 66 -8.95 -20.07 -13.85
N LYS A 67 -9.60 -21.18 -14.15
CA LYS A 67 -9.11 -22.55 -13.87
C LYS A 67 -7.66 -22.76 -14.32
N ASP A 68 -7.33 -22.28 -15.51
CA ASP A 68 -6.00 -22.45 -16.11
C ASP A 68 -4.91 -21.71 -15.34
N VAL A 69 -5.24 -20.57 -14.72
CA VAL A 69 -4.30 -19.82 -13.88
C VAL A 69 -3.90 -20.64 -12.67
N PHE A 70 -4.89 -21.22 -11.98
CA PHE A 70 -4.64 -22.07 -10.82
C PHE A 70 -3.87 -23.35 -11.17
N THR A 71 -4.27 -24.05 -12.22
CA THR A 71 -3.60 -25.31 -12.62
C THR A 71 -2.18 -25.07 -13.12
N THR A 72 -1.95 -23.99 -13.87
CA THR A 72 -0.60 -23.61 -14.34
C THR A 72 0.30 -23.22 -13.17
N ARG A 73 -0.19 -22.36 -12.26
CA ARG A 73 0.53 -21.98 -11.04
C ARG A 73 0.91 -23.20 -10.21
N LEU A 74 -0.05 -24.08 -9.94
CA LEU A 74 0.17 -25.29 -9.16
C LEU A 74 1.13 -26.26 -9.87
N PHE A 75 1.02 -26.41 -11.20
CA PHE A 75 1.93 -27.23 -11.98
C PHE A 75 3.37 -26.73 -11.86
N LEU A 76 3.62 -25.43 -12.02
CA LEU A 76 4.97 -24.86 -11.89
C LEU A 76 5.54 -25.07 -10.48
N GLN A 77 4.74 -24.80 -9.43
CA GLN A 77 5.15 -25.00 -8.04
C GLN A 77 5.49 -26.47 -7.74
N THR A 78 4.61 -27.40 -8.14
CA THR A 78 4.77 -28.83 -7.88
C THR A 78 5.88 -29.43 -8.74
N ALA A 79 6.05 -28.99 -9.99
CA ALA A 79 7.14 -29.42 -10.86
C ALA A 79 8.50 -29.01 -10.30
N LEU A 80 8.65 -27.76 -9.83
CA LEU A 80 9.87 -27.30 -9.15
C LEU A 80 10.13 -28.07 -7.87
N PHE A 81 9.11 -28.27 -7.03
CA PHE A 81 9.22 -29.03 -5.79
C PHE A 81 9.65 -30.48 -6.06
N ILE A 82 8.95 -31.20 -6.95
CA ILE A 82 9.25 -32.62 -7.24
C ILE A 82 10.60 -32.75 -7.94
N GLY A 83 10.88 -31.90 -8.93
CA GLY A 83 12.13 -31.92 -9.68
C GLY A 83 13.34 -31.69 -8.77
N SER A 84 13.28 -30.67 -7.91
CA SER A 84 14.33 -30.41 -6.92
C SER A 84 14.44 -31.52 -5.88
N PHE A 85 13.31 -32.06 -5.40
CA PHE A 85 13.31 -33.15 -4.43
C PHE A 85 13.97 -34.40 -4.98
N VAL A 86 13.57 -34.85 -6.17
CA VAL A 86 14.13 -36.04 -6.79
C VAL A 86 15.63 -35.85 -7.02
N LEU A 87 16.05 -34.68 -7.51
CA LEU A 87 17.46 -34.40 -7.76
C LEU A 87 18.30 -34.40 -6.46
N ALA A 88 17.86 -33.67 -5.43
CA ALA A 88 18.55 -33.63 -4.14
C ALA A 88 18.54 -34.99 -3.44
N PHE A 89 17.39 -35.68 -3.42
CA PHE A 89 17.25 -36.97 -2.76
C PHE A 89 18.13 -38.04 -3.40
N VAL A 90 18.11 -38.16 -4.73
CA VAL A 90 18.97 -39.11 -5.45
C VAL A 90 20.44 -38.81 -5.19
N PHE A 91 20.83 -37.54 -5.26
CA PHE A 91 22.20 -37.11 -4.99
C PHE A 91 22.64 -37.43 -3.55
N LEU A 92 21.83 -37.10 -2.54
CA LEU A 92 22.13 -37.35 -1.13
C LEU A 92 22.16 -38.85 -0.82
N VAL A 93 21.18 -39.61 -1.29
CA VAL A 93 21.12 -41.07 -1.07
C VAL A 93 22.32 -41.76 -1.71
N ALA A 94 22.71 -41.37 -2.93
CA ALA A 94 23.91 -41.92 -3.58
C ALA A 94 25.16 -41.71 -2.69
N ASN A 95 25.35 -40.49 -2.17
CA ASN A 95 26.48 -40.17 -1.30
C ASN A 95 26.40 -40.86 0.07
N VAL A 96 25.22 -40.98 0.68
CA VAL A 96 25.01 -41.73 1.93
C VAL A 96 25.34 -43.21 1.72
N VAL A 97 24.90 -43.82 0.61
CA VAL A 97 25.20 -45.21 0.29
C VAL A 97 26.71 -45.41 0.09
N ILE A 98 27.39 -44.49 -0.60
CA ILE A 98 28.85 -44.50 -0.72
C ILE A 98 29.51 -44.42 0.66
N ALA A 99 29.09 -43.48 1.51
CA ALA A 99 29.65 -43.30 2.85
C ALA A 99 29.50 -44.54 3.74
N LEU A 100 28.30 -45.14 3.76
CA LEU A 100 28.03 -46.37 4.52
C LEU A 100 28.88 -47.55 4.02
N ARG A 101 29.09 -47.66 2.70
CA ARG A 101 29.96 -48.69 2.11
C ARG A 101 31.42 -48.48 2.51
N VAL A 102 31.93 -47.26 2.41
CA VAL A 102 33.31 -46.90 2.80
C VAL A 102 33.54 -47.17 4.30
N ARG A 103 32.57 -46.81 5.16
CA ARG A 103 32.62 -47.05 6.61
C ARG A 103 32.69 -48.54 6.97
N SER A 104 32.03 -49.40 6.20
CA SER A 104 31.87 -50.82 6.54
C SER A 104 33.11 -51.69 6.24
N GLY A 105 34.09 -51.16 5.49
CA GLY A 105 35.33 -51.85 5.12
C GLY A 105 35.16 -53.14 4.30
N PRO A 106 36.26 -53.79 3.85
CA PRO A 106 36.21 -55.13 3.22
C PRO A 106 35.93 -56.26 4.24
N SER A 107 36.05 -55.97 5.52
CA SER A 107 36.11 -56.91 6.63
C SER A 107 34.72 -57.29 7.14
N LEU A 108 34.18 -58.38 6.59
CA LEU A 108 33.23 -59.33 7.19
C LEU A 108 32.86 -60.45 6.19
N ARG A 109 33.26 -60.32 4.91
CA ARG A 109 33.10 -61.39 3.90
C ARG A 109 33.90 -62.66 4.24
N ALA A 110 35.03 -62.54 4.95
CA ALA A 110 35.84 -63.68 5.39
C ALA A 110 35.19 -64.53 6.50
N VAL A 111 34.14 -64.03 7.18
CA VAL A 111 33.45 -64.70 8.30
C VAL A 111 31.96 -64.97 8.00
N GLY A 112 31.50 -64.75 6.76
CA GLY A 112 30.14 -65.12 6.32
C GLY A 112 28.98 -64.25 6.87
N ILE A 113 29.24 -63.25 7.73
CA ILE A 113 28.20 -62.40 8.32
C ILE A 113 27.91 -61.22 7.38
N ARG A 114 26.83 -61.31 6.60
CA ARG A 114 26.31 -60.18 5.80
C ARG A 114 25.46 -59.24 6.68
N ARG A 115 26.09 -58.29 7.37
CA ARG A 115 25.33 -57.13 7.92
C ARG A 115 25.13 -56.11 6.81
N SER A 116 23.86 -55.84 6.46
CA SER A 116 23.53 -54.77 5.52
C SER A 116 23.73 -53.41 6.21
N SER A 117 24.75 -52.66 5.78
CA SER A 117 25.07 -51.33 6.32
C SER A 117 23.93 -50.33 6.15
N ILE A 118 23.09 -50.53 5.12
CA ILE A 118 21.89 -49.73 4.85
C ILE A 118 20.78 -50.02 5.87
N ARG A 119 20.62 -51.28 6.31
CA ARG A 119 19.61 -51.69 7.30
C ARG A 119 20.08 -51.49 8.76
N SER A 120 21.19 -50.79 8.96
CA SER A 120 21.64 -50.42 10.31
C SER A 120 20.85 -49.22 10.84
N PRO A 121 20.76 -49.00 12.17
CA PRO A 121 20.13 -47.80 12.74
C PRO A 121 20.73 -46.51 12.17
N THR A 122 22.06 -46.45 12.01
CA THR A 122 22.75 -45.30 11.38
C THR A 122 22.38 -45.14 9.91
N GLY A 123 22.24 -46.24 9.16
CA GLY A 123 21.82 -46.21 7.76
C GLY A 123 20.39 -45.69 7.59
N GLY A 124 19.46 -46.15 8.43
CA GLY A 124 18.10 -45.64 8.49
C GLY A 124 18.05 -44.15 8.86
N ALA A 125 18.79 -43.75 9.89
CA ALA A 125 18.88 -42.35 10.32
C ALA A 125 19.49 -41.44 9.23
N ALA A 126 20.56 -41.89 8.55
CA ALA A 126 21.20 -41.12 7.49
C ALA A 126 20.31 -40.96 6.24
N LEU A 127 19.58 -42.01 5.86
CA LEU A 127 18.59 -41.93 4.78
C LEU A 127 17.39 -41.06 5.16
N GLY A 128 16.93 -41.13 6.41
CA GLY A 128 15.90 -40.23 6.94
C GLY A 128 16.36 -38.77 6.94
N ALA A 129 17.60 -38.50 7.35
CA ALA A 129 18.19 -37.17 7.30
C ALA A 129 18.38 -36.67 5.85
N ALA A 130 18.80 -37.54 4.92
CA ALA A 130 18.87 -37.21 3.50
C ALA A 130 17.48 -36.84 2.92
N ALA A 131 16.45 -37.60 3.26
CA ALA A 131 15.07 -37.30 2.87
C ALA A 131 14.61 -35.95 3.46
N LEU A 132 14.92 -35.69 4.72
CA LEU A 132 14.58 -34.43 5.39
C LEU A 132 15.28 -33.23 4.76
N VAL A 133 16.60 -33.32 4.49
CA VAL A 133 17.36 -32.26 3.81
C VAL A 133 16.81 -32.01 2.42
N ALA A 134 16.55 -33.07 1.64
CA ALA A 134 15.94 -32.93 0.33
C ALA A 134 14.57 -32.25 0.41
N LEU A 135 13.72 -32.63 1.37
CA LEU A 135 12.40 -32.04 1.57
C LEU A 135 12.48 -30.54 1.90
N VAL A 136 13.38 -30.15 2.81
CA VAL A 136 13.59 -28.75 3.21
C VAL A 136 14.05 -27.90 2.02
N LEU A 137 15.04 -28.36 1.27
CA LEU A 137 15.54 -27.64 0.08
C LEU A 137 14.47 -27.51 -1.01
N SER A 138 13.63 -28.53 -1.17
CA SER A 138 12.59 -28.56 -2.21
C SER A 138 11.39 -27.69 -1.88
N GLY A 139 11.05 -27.56 -0.59
CA GLY A 139 10.03 -26.63 -0.11
C GLY A 139 10.36 -25.19 -0.52
N GLY A 140 11.62 -24.78 -0.37
CA GLY A 140 12.10 -23.48 -0.83
C GLY A 140 12.10 -23.33 -2.36
N ALA A 141 12.40 -24.39 -3.11
CA ALA A 141 12.39 -24.33 -4.58
C ALA A 141 10.97 -24.12 -5.15
N GLY A 142 9.94 -24.73 -4.54
CA GLY A 142 8.55 -24.60 -4.98
C GLY A 142 8.01 -23.17 -4.92
N THR A 143 8.54 -22.31 -4.04
CA THR A 143 8.13 -20.89 -3.95
C THR A 143 8.67 -20.03 -5.09
N GLN A 144 9.67 -20.52 -5.83
CA GLN A 144 10.36 -19.80 -6.91
C GLN A 144 9.67 -19.95 -8.27
N TRP A 145 8.40 -20.35 -8.29
CA TRP A 145 7.65 -20.58 -9.52
C TRP A 145 7.50 -19.31 -10.37
N GLN A 146 7.43 -18.13 -9.75
CA GLN A 146 7.35 -16.84 -10.47
C GLN A 146 8.63 -16.56 -11.26
N SER A 147 9.81 -16.76 -10.65
CA SER A 147 11.08 -16.57 -11.37
C SER A 147 11.26 -17.59 -12.48
N LEU A 148 10.78 -18.84 -12.30
CA LEU A 148 10.74 -19.82 -13.39
C LEU A 148 9.83 -19.37 -14.54
N ALA A 149 8.62 -18.87 -14.25
CA ALA A 149 7.69 -18.37 -15.27
C ALA A 149 8.30 -17.24 -16.10
N LEU A 150 8.90 -16.25 -15.42
CA LEU A 150 9.62 -15.15 -16.09
C LEU A 150 10.79 -15.65 -16.93
N PHE A 151 11.57 -16.62 -16.42
CA PHE A 151 12.70 -17.22 -17.13
C PHE A 151 12.26 -17.96 -18.41
N GLN A 152 11.18 -18.74 -18.34
CA GLN A 152 10.67 -19.53 -19.47
C GLN A 152 10.17 -18.64 -20.62
N HIS A 153 9.65 -17.46 -20.29
CA HIS A 153 9.08 -16.51 -21.25
C HIS A 153 9.91 -15.23 -21.37
N ALA A 154 11.21 -15.30 -21.07
CA ALA A 154 12.10 -14.16 -21.16
C ALA A 154 12.23 -13.67 -22.61
N ARG A 155 11.99 -12.37 -22.83
CA ARG A 155 12.15 -11.70 -24.13
C ARG A 155 13.03 -10.47 -23.97
N ALA A 156 13.94 -10.25 -24.93
CA ALA A 156 14.82 -9.10 -24.93
C ALA A 156 14.03 -7.78 -24.96
N THR A 157 14.47 -6.82 -24.16
CA THR A 157 13.96 -5.45 -24.16
C THR A 157 14.58 -4.59 -25.26
N GLY A 158 15.78 -4.96 -25.72
CA GLY A 158 16.60 -4.17 -26.64
C GLY A 158 17.49 -3.14 -25.93
N ILE A 159 17.47 -3.08 -24.61
CA ILE A 159 18.27 -2.16 -23.79
C ILE A 159 19.37 -2.97 -23.11
N THR A 160 20.63 -2.65 -23.40
CA THR A 160 21.79 -3.39 -22.88
C THR A 160 22.54 -2.59 -21.81
N ASP A 161 22.98 -3.28 -20.75
CA ASP A 161 23.83 -2.67 -19.74
C ASP A 161 25.25 -2.41 -20.31
N PRO A 162 25.88 -1.26 -19.99
CA PRO A 162 27.17 -0.86 -20.57
C PRO A 162 28.39 -1.52 -19.91
N VAL A 163 28.24 -2.30 -18.83
CA VAL A 163 29.37 -2.88 -18.08
C VAL A 163 29.60 -4.35 -18.44
N LEU A 164 28.53 -5.15 -18.50
CA LEU A 164 28.54 -6.59 -18.72
C LEU A 164 27.86 -6.99 -20.05
N GLY A 165 27.19 -6.06 -20.75
CA GLY A 165 26.64 -6.25 -22.09
C GLY A 165 25.41 -7.14 -22.17
N GLN A 166 24.71 -7.34 -21.05
CA GLN A 166 23.46 -8.09 -20.95
C GLN A 166 22.26 -7.18 -21.19
N ASP A 167 21.21 -7.72 -21.82
CA ASP A 167 19.94 -7.02 -21.95
C ASP A 167 19.26 -6.86 -20.57
N VAL A 168 18.51 -5.79 -20.34
CA VAL A 168 17.73 -5.57 -19.11
C VAL A 168 16.80 -6.75 -18.81
N SER A 169 16.30 -7.46 -19.84
CA SER A 169 15.51 -8.69 -19.68
C SER A 169 16.26 -9.78 -18.93
N PHE A 170 17.58 -9.85 -19.06
CA PHE A 170 18.39 -10.81 -18.30
C PHE A 170 18.24 -10.53 -16.79
N TYR A 171 18.35 -9.27 -16.38
CA TYR A 171 18.26 -8.88 -14.98
C TYR A 171 16.84 -9.04 -14.41
N LEU A 172 15.82 -8.66 -15.17
CA LEU A 172 14.43 -8.71 -14.70
C LEU A 172 13.84 -10.13 -14.76
N LEU A 173 14.13 -10.90 -15.82
CA LEU A 173 13.40 -12.14 -16.13
C LEU A 173 14.22 -13.41 -15.92
N THR A 174 15.55 -13.34 -16.06
CA THR A 174 16.42 -14.54 -16.08
C THR A 174 17.24 -14.70 -14.80
N LEU A 175 17.93 -13.65 -14.39
CA LEU A 175 18.86 -13.62 -13.27
C LEU A 175 18.22 -14.07 -11.94
N PRO A 176 16.97 -13.68 -11.59
CA PRO A 176 16.34 -14.14 -10.35
C PRO A 176 16.24 -15.67 -10.28
N PHE A 177 15.85 -16.33 -11.38
CA PHE A 177 15.76 -17.79 -11.43
C PHE A 177 17.14 -18.46 -11.36
N LEU A 178 18.15 -17.91 -12.04
CA LEU A 178 19.52 -18.41 -11.96
C LEU A 178 20.07 -18.32 -10.52
N HIS A 179 19.76 -17.24 -9.81
CA HIS A 179 20.05 -17.11 -8.38
C HIS A 179 19.32 -18.16 -7.55
N SER A 180 18.03 -18.40 -7.78
CA SER A 180 17.28 -19.46 -7.11
C SER A 180 17.94 -20.83 -7.29
N VAL A 181 18.36 -21.17 -8.52
CA VAL A 181 19.06 -22.43 -8.84
C VAL A 181 20.43 -22.51 -8.17
N ALA A 182 21.22 -21.44 -8.24
CA ALA A 182 22.56 -21.40 -7.65
C ALA A 182 22.51 -21.48 -6.11
N ASN A 183 21.57 -20.78 -5.48
CA ASN A 183 21.35 -20.83 -4.03
C ASN A 183 20.88 -22.22 -3.58
N TRP A 184 19.97 -22.85 -4.32
CA TRP A 184 19.53 -24.22 -4.06
C TRP A 184 20.70 -25.22 -4.18
N ALA A 185 21.50 -25.11 -5.24
CA ALA A 185 22.67 -25.95 -5.47
C ALA A 185 23.76 -25.73 -4.40
N LEU A 186 23.96 -24.49 -3.96
CA LEU A 186 24.87 -24.16 -2.85
C LEU A 186 24.41 -24.82 -1.55
N GLY A 187 23.11 -24.71 -1.22
CA GLY A 187 22.53 -25.34 -0.04
C GLY A 187 22.73 -26.86 -0.07
N LEU A 188 22.46 -27.51 -1.20
CA LEU A 188 22.70 -28.93 -1.40
C LEU A 188 24.20 -29.29 -1.27
N GLY A 189 25.06 -28.53 -1.94
CA GLY A 189 26.52 -28.72 -1.95
C GLY A 189 27.17 -28.49 -0.59
N PHE A 190 26.61 -27.62 0.26
CA PHE A 190 27.08 -27.36 1.62
C PHE A 190 26.59 -28.41 2.62
N LEU A 191 25.30 -28.76 2.58
CA LEU A 191 24.70 -29.71 3.52
C LEU A 191 25.16 -31.15 3.28
N THR A 192 25.48 -31.52 2.04
CA THR A 192 25.94 -32.88 1.71
C THR A 192 27.25 -33.26 2.43
N PRO A 193 28.38 -32.53 2.31
CA PRO A 193 29.61 -32.87 3.01
C PRO A 193 29.45 -32.82 4.55
N LEU A 194 28.57 -31.96 5.08
CA LEU A 194 28.25 -31.94 6.52
C LEU A 194 27.55 -33.25 6.95
N LEU A 195 26.48 -33.64 6.25
CA LEU A 195 25.77 -34.89 6.50
C LEU A 195 26.71 -36.09 6.39
N ILE A 196 27.50 -36.16 5.33
CA ILE A 196 28.45 -37.26 5.10
C ILE A 196 29.58 -37.26 6.13
N GLY A 197 30.05 -36.08 6.56
CA GLY A 197 31.02 -35.93 7.65
C GLY A 197 30.49 -36.50 8.97
N ILE A 198 29.24 -36.16 9.33
CA ILE A 198 28.54 -36.72 10.50
C ILE A 198 28.42 -38.25 10.38
N VAL A 199 28.04 -38.77 9.21
CA VAL A 199 27.96 -40.23 8.97
C VAL A 199 29.31 -40.92 9.17
N TYR A 200 30.42 -40.29 8.78
CA TYR A 200 31.77 -40.83 9.00
C TYR A 200 32.22 -40.74 10.46
N ALA A 201 31.85 -39.67 11.16
CA ALA A 201 32.21 -39.46 12.55
C ALA A 201 31.37 -40.32 13.52
N TRP A 202 30.16 -40.71 13.12
CA TRP A 202 29.26 -41.50 13.95
C TRP A 202 29.66 -42.99 13.98
N ARG A 203 30.22 -43.46 15.11
CA ARG A 203 30.67 -44.85 15.33
C ARG A 203 29.86 -45.59 16.41
N GLY A 204 28.54 -45.65 16.23
CA GLY A 204 27.67 -46.31 17.21
C GLY A 204 27.43 -45.37 18.40
N ASP A 205 28.00 -45.67 19.56
CA ASP A 205 27.80 -44.90 20.80
C ASP A 205 28.78 -43.73 20.94
N THR A 206 29.78 -43.60 20.05
CA THR A 206 30.79 -42.54 20.09
C THR A 206 30.86 -41.74 18.79
N PHE A 207 31.32 -40.50 18.90
CA PHE A 207 31.61 -39.60 17.79
C PHE A 207 33.13 -39.42 17.69
N ASP A 208 33.74 -39.86 16.59
CA ASP A 208 35.20 -39.84 16.37
C ASP A 208 35.54 -39.16 15.04
N LEU A 209 36.30 -38.06 15.10
CA LEU A 209 36.68 -37.25 13.94
C LEU A 209 37.87 -37.84 13.14
N ASN A 210 38.38 -39.02 13.50
CA ASN A 210 39.44 -39.68 12.73
C ASN A 210 38.90 -40.24 11.40
N LEU A 211 39.13 -39.49 10.32
CA LEU A 211 38.70 -39.82 8.96
C LEU A 211 39.66 -40.80 8.27
N SER A 212 39.12 -41.87 7.67
CA SER A 212 39.92 -42.81 6.86
C SER A 212 40.39 -42.17 5.54
N PRO A 213 41.46 -42.66 4.89
CA PRO A 213 41.89 -42.12 3.60
C PRO A 213 40.80 -42.12 2.51
N LEU A 214 39.91 -43.12 2.51
CA LEU A 214 38.77 -43.17 1.58
C LEU A 214 37.66 -42.19 1.97
N SER A 215 37.45 -41.93 3.27
CA SER A 215 36.54 -40.89 3.75
C SER A 215 37.04 -39.50 3.35
N ILE A 216 38.36 -39.26 3.46
CA ILE A 216 39.01 -38.03 2.99
C ILE A 216 38.82 -37.86 1.47
N ALA A 217 38.99 -38.93 0.69
CA ALA A 217 38.77 -38.89 -0.75
C ALA A 217 37.33 -38.50 -1.10
N HIS A 218 36.34 -39.12 -0.47
CA HIS A 218 34.92 -38.85 -0.73
C HIS A 218 34.51 -37.43 -0.30
N LEU A 219 34.92 -36.99 0.90
CA LEU A 219 34.67 -35.61 1.36
C LEU A 219 35.38 -34.58 0.47
N SER A 220 36.58 -34.89 -0.04
CA SER A 220 37.28 -34.01 -0.98
C SER A 220 36.53 -33.89 -2.31
N ALA A 221 35.97 -35.00 -2.83
CA ALA A 221 35.13 -34.95 -4.03
C ALA A 221 33.86 -34.10 -3.81
N LEU A 222 33.21 -34.25 -2.65
CA LEU A 222 32.03 -33.44 -2.30
C LEU A 222 32.36 -31.95 -2.15
N MET A 223 33.47 -31.63 -1.47
CA MET A 223 33.96 -30.26 -1.35
C MET A 223 34.39 -29.69 -2.72
N ALA A 224 34.89 -30.52 -3.64
CA ALA A 224 35.19 -30.08 -5.00
C ALA A 224 33.91 -29.70 -5.76
N VAL A 225 32.86 -30.51 -5.68
CA VAL A 225 31.55 -30.18 -6.27
C VAL A 225 31.02 -28.88 -5.66
N PHE A 226 31.09 -28.74 -4.34
CA PHE A 226 30.70 -27.50 -3.66
C PHE A 226 31.50 -26.28 -4.15
N ALA A 227 32.83 -26.41 -4.32
CA ALA A 227 33.66 -25.33 -4.84
C ALA A 227 33.30 -24.94 -6.29
N LEU A 228 32.90 -25.90 -7.14
CA LEU A 228 32.43 -25.60 -8.50
C LEU A 228 31.07 -24.89 -8.49
N VAL A 229 30.14 -25.32 -7.63
CA VAL A 229 28.86 -24.62 -7.45
C VAL A 229 29.09 -23.21 -6.92
N LEU A 230 30.00 -23.04 -5.97
CA LEU A 230 30.41 -21.73 -5.45
C LEU A 230 31.04 -20.84 -6.52
N ALA A 231 31.84 -21.40 -7.42
CA ALA A 231 32.36 -20.68 -8.57
C ALA A 231 31.23 -20.16 -9.48
N GLY A 232 30.23 -20.99 -9.77
CA GLY A 232 29.05 -20.59 -10.55
C GLY A 232 28.21 -19.52 -9.85
N TRP A 233 27.99 -19.66 -8.55
CA TRP A 233 27.29 -18.65 -7.75
C TRP A 233 28.02 -17.30 -7.73
N MET A 234 29.34 -17.30 -7.55
CA MET A 234 30.13 -16.07 -7.61
C MET A 234 30.16 -15.45 -9.00
N TRP A 235 30.15 -16.27 -10.05
CA TRP A 235 30.04 -15.78 -11.41
C TRP A 235 28.75 -14.99 -11.63
N LEU A 236 27.63 -15.48 -11.07
CA LEU A 236 26.34 -14.75 -11.10
C LEU A 236 26.38 -13.48 -10.24
N GLY A 237 27.06 -13.51 -9.08
CA GLY A 237 27.20 -12.34 -8.19
C GLY A 237 27.87 -11.11 -8.82
N ARG A 238 28.49 -11.26 -10.00
CA ARG A 238 28.99 -10.13 -10.81
C ARG A 238 27.86 -9.20 -11.26
N TYR A 239 26.69 -9.76 -11.59
CA TYR A 239 25.54 -9.01 -12.06
C TYR A 239 24.87 -8.21 -10.93
N ASP A 240 24.97 -8.71 -9.69
CA ASP A 240 24.39 -8.08 -8.49
C ASP A 240 24.96 -6.69 -8.23
N LEU A 241 26.22 -6.47 -8.63
CA LEU A 241 26.87 -5.16 -8.52
C LEU A 241 26.10 -4.06 -9.25
N LEU A 242 25.37 -4.39 -10.32
CA LEU A 242 24.72 -3.39 -11.15
C LEU A 242 23.44 -2.84 -10.53
N TYR A 243 22.84 -3.51 -9.57
CA TYR A 243 21.65 -3.03 -8.85
C TYR A 243 21.85 -2.93 -7.33
N ALA A 244 23.11 -3.02 -6.87
CA ALA A 244 23.48 -2.83 -5.47
C ALA A 244 23.72 -1.35 -5.14
N HIS A 245 23.75 -1.02 -3.84
CA HIS A 245 24.18 0.29 -3.33
C HIS A 245 25.41 0.13 -2.42
N ASN A 246 26.54 -0.27 -3.01
CA ASN A 246 27.77 -0.56 -2.27
C ASN A 246 28.53 0.70 -1.82
N THR A 247 28.14 1.87 -2.31
CA THR A 247 28.70 3.18 -1.98
C THR A 247 27.58 4.13 -1.60
N ASN A 248 27.85 5.16 -0.80
CA ASN A 248 26.84 6.16 -0.44
C ASN A 248 26.61 7.20 -1.55
N THR A 249 27.29 7.08 -2.69
CA THR A 249 27.30 8.09 -3.75
C THR A 249 26.52 7.63 -4.98
N VAL A 250 26.57 6.34 -5.31
CA VAL A 250 26.01 5.80 -6.56
C VAL A 250 25.09 4.60 -6.30
N TRP A 251 23.93 4.58 -6.96
CA TRP A 251 23.08 3.39 -7.09
C TRP A 251 23.47 2.56 -8.32
N GLY A 252 23.69 1.27 -8.12
CA GLY A 252 24.31 0.36 -9.07
C GLY A 252 25.84 0.37 -8.99
N ALA A 253 26.49 -0.18 -10.01
CA ALA A 253 27.93 -0.42 -9.98
C ALA A 253 28.73 0.89 -10.08
N ALA A 254 29.33 1.31 -8.97
CA ALA A 254 30.21 2.49 -8.88
C ALA A 254 31.60 2.24 -9.51
N TYR A 255 32.47 3.25 -9.53
CA TYR A 255 33.84 3.10 -10.04
C TYR A 255 34.59 1.94 -9.38
N THR A 256 34.56 1.86 -8.05
CA THR A 256 35.22 0.78 -7.29
C THR A 256 34.63 -0.59 -7.62
N ASP A 257 33.32 -0.66 -7.87
CA ASP A 257 32.67 -1.93 -8.18
C ASP A 257 33.12 -2.46 -9.54
N VAL A 258 33.20 -1.60 -10.55
CA VAL A 258 33.63 -1.99 -11.89
C VAL A 258 35.14 -2.26 -11.97
N ASN A 259 35.97 -1.46 -11.31
CA ASN A 259 37.43 -1.54 -11.46
C ASN A 259 38.13 -2.38 -10.40
N ALA A 260 37.48 -2.67 -9.26
CA ALA A 260 38.06 -3.47 -8.18
C ALA A 260 37.22 -4.70 -7.84
N ARG A 261 35.93 -4.54 -7.49
CA ARG A 261 35.10 -5.68 -7.04
C ARG A 261 34.85 -6.69 -8.14
N LEU A 262 34.47 -6.23 -9.33
CA LEU A 262 34.14 -7.10 -10.46
C LEU A 262 35.35 -7.97 -10.88
N PRO A 263 36.58 -7.43 -11.04
CA PRO A 263 37.77 -8.25 -11.24
C PRO A 263 38.02 -9.26 -10.12
N ILE A 264 37.82 -8.87 -8.85
CA ILE A 264 38.05 -9.79 -7.73
C ILE A 264 37.03 -10.92 -7.70
N ILE A 265 35.74 -10.63 -7.85
CA ILE A 265 34.70 -11.67 -7.88
C ILE A 265 34.99 -12.64 -9.04
N THR A 266 35.39 -12.10 -10.19
CA THR A 266 35.79 -12.92 -11.36
C THR A 266 37.00 -13.80 -11.05
N PHE A 267 38.01 -13.25 -10.37
CA PHE A 267 39.19 -14.00 -9.93
C PHE A 267 38.84 -15.06 -8.88
N GLN A 268 38.00 -14.74 -7.89
CA GLN A 268 37.54 -15.68 -6.86
C GLN A 268 36.73 -16.83 -7.47
N ALA A 269 35.88 -16.57 -8.47
CA ALA A 269 35.20 -17.62 -9.22
C ALA A 269 36.21 -18.56 -9.92
N GLY A 270 37.22 -18.02 -10.59
CA GLY A 270 38.30 -18.81 -11.18
C GLY A 270 39.11 -19.59 -10.14
N ALA A 271 39.44 -18.97 -9.01
CA ALA A 271 40.17 -19.59 -7.91
C ALA A 271 39.37 -20.73 -7.27
N ALA A 272 38.05 -20.59 -7.14
CA ALA A 272 37.16 -21.66 -6.67
C ALA A 272 37.21 -22.88 -7.60
N VAL A 273 37.29 -22.68 -8.92
CA VAL A 273 37.49 -23.77 -9.89
C VAL A 273 38.85 -24.46 -9.67
N VAL A 274 39.93 -23.69 -9.47
CA VAL A 274 41.27 -24.24 -9.21
C VAL A 274 41.32 -25.02 -7.90
N LEU A 275 40.74 -24.47 -6.83
CA LEU A 275 40.63 -25.15 -5.54
C LEU A 275 39.79 -26.43 -5.65
N GLY A 276 38.66 -26.37 -6.36
CA GLY A 276 37.85 -27.55 -6.70
C GLY A 276 38.68 -28.62 -7.43
N GLY A 277 39.47 -28.22 -8.43
CA GLY A 277 40.40 -29.11 -9.12
C GLY A 277 41.44 -29.75 -8.19
N SER A 278 42.02 -28.98 -7.27
CA SER A 278 42.97 -29.48 -6.27
C SER A 278 42.33 -30.51 -5.31
N LEU A 279 41.06 -30.30 -4.94
CA LEU A 279 40.29 -31.22 -4.12
C LEU A 279 39.93 -32.50 -4.88
N LEU A 280 39.68 -32.41 -6.19
CA LEU A 280 39.55 -33.60 -7.04
C LEU A 280 40.87 -34.37 -7.09
N VAL A 281 42.01 -33.71 -7.25
CA VAL A 281 43.33 -34.37 -7.18
C VAL A 281 43.53 -35.07 -5.83
N ASN A 282 42.98 -34.51 -4.74
CA ASN A 282 43.04 -35.14 -3.42
C ASN A 282 42.23 -36.44 -3.30
N VAL A 283 41.34 -36.77 -4.25
CA VAL A 283 40.65 -38.07 -4.30
C VAL A 283 41.67 -39.23 -4.42
N TRP A 284 42.78 -38.98 -5.13
CA TRP A 284 43.88 -39.94 -5.25
C TRP A 284 44.94 -39.78 -4.16
N LEU A 285 45.27 -38.55 -3.75
CA LEU A 285 46.32 -38.27 -2.75
C LEU A 285 45.90 -38.52 -1.29
N ARG A 286 44.61 -38.33 -0.98
CA ARG A 286 43.94 -38.68 0.29
C ARG A 286 44.56 -38.04 1.54
N ARG A 287 45.00 -36.78 1.44
CA ARG A 287 45.62 -36.04 2.53
C ARG A 287 44.64 -35.04 3.13
N ILE A 288 44.49 -35.03 4.46
CA ILE A 288 43.55 -34.12 5.16
C ILE A 288 43.97 -32.64 5.08
N TRP A 289 45.27 -32.37 4.98
CA TRP A 289 45.76 -30.99 4.92
C TRP A 289 45.36 -30.27 3.63
N LEU A 290 45.11 -30.98 2.53
CA LEU A 290 44.71 -30.36 1.25
C LEU A 290 43.34 -29.65 1.34
N PRO A 291 42.26 -30.29 1.85
CA PRO A 291 41.00 -29.61 2.16
C PRO A 291 41.14 -28.46 3.16
N VAL A 292 41.97 -28.63 4.19
CA VAL A 292 42.22 -27.56 5.17
C VAL A 292 42.90 -26.37 4.52
N THR A 293 43.91 -26.59 3.67
CA THR A 293 44.59 -25.52 2.94
C THR A 293 43.68 -24.87 1.90
N ALA A 294 42.82 -25.63 1.22
CA ALA A 294 41.86 -25.07 0.28
C ALA A 294 40.84 -24.16 1.01
N ALA A 295 40.33 -24.59 2.16
CA ALA A 295 39.46 -23.78 2.99
C ALA A 295 40.18 -22.53 3.53
N GLY A 296 41.42 -22.66 4.02
CA GLY A 296 42.21 -21.52 4.48
C GLY A 296 42.54 -20.52 3.37
N ALA A 297 42.91 -21.01 2.18
CA ALA A 297 43.13 -20.19 0.99
C ALA A 297 41.83 -19.48 0.58
N TRP A 298 40.69 -20.16 0.65
CA TRP A 298 39.39 -19.56 0.38
C TRP A 298 39.07 -18.42 1.36
N VAL A 299 39.26 -18.63 2.66
CA VAL A 299 39.08 -17.59 3.67
C VAL A 299 40.00 -16.40 3.40
N ALA A 300 41.27 -16.62 3.03
CA ALA A 300 42.18 -15.55 2.66
C ALA A 300 41.68 -14.77 1.42
N LEU A 301 41.15 -15.46 0.41
CA LEU A 301 40.56 -14.82 -0.78
C LEU A 301 39.33 -13.98 -0.44
N LEU A 302 38.47 -14.45 0.47
CA LEU A 302 37.31 -13.68 0.95
C LEU A 302 37.76 -12.39 1.66
N LEU A 303 38.79 -12.47 2.52
CA LEU A 303 39.35 -11.29 3.18
C LEU A 303 39.92 -10.29 2.17
N ILE A 304 40.70 -10.76 1.19
CA ILE A 304 41.24 -9.90 0.11
C ILE A 304 40.11 -9.22 -0.66
N GLY A 305 39.02 -9.95 -0.94
CA GLY A 305 37.86 -9.42 -1.66
C GLY A 305 37.12 -8.30 -0.95
N GLN A 306 37.25 -8.20 0.38
CA GLN A 306 36.69 -7.07 1.14
C GLN A 306 37.70 -5.94 1.32
N VAL A 307 38.96 -6.27 1.59
CA VAL A 307 39.99 -5.28 1.88
C VAL A 307 40.38 -4.47 0.65
N TYR A 308 40.62 -5.10 -0.50
CA TYR A 308 41.13 -4.38 -1.68
C TYR A 308 40.15 -3.32 -2.22
N PRO A 309 38.85 -3.61 -2.43
CA PRO A 309 37.90 -2.58 -2.85
C PRO A 309 37.76 -1.45 -1.83
N ALA A 310 37.80 -1.77 -0.53
CA ALA A 310 37.75 -0.75 0.51
C ALA A 310 38.95 0.22 0.44
N VAL A 311 40.15 -0.30 0.13
CA VAL A 311 41.36 0.51 -0.09
C VAL A 311 41.19 1.40 -1.33
N VAL A 312 40.74 0.84 -2.45
CA VAL A 312 40.49 1.61 -3.69
C VAL A 312 39.48 2.73 -3.43
N GLN A 313 38.36 2.42 -2.76
CA GLN A 313 37.35 3.41 -2.42
C GLN A 313 37.93 4.52 -1.56
N SER A 314 38.61 4.18 -0.47
CA SER A 314 39.05 5.15 0.54
C SER A 314 40.18 6.05 0.07
N PHE A 315 41.13 5.50 -0.72
CA PHE A 315 42.36 6.20 -1.09
C PHE A 315 42.35 6.80 -2.49
N LEU A 316 41.58 6.25 -3.44
CA LEU A 316 41.56 6.73 -4.83
C LEU A 316 40.26 7.46 -5.16
N VAL A 317 39.13 6.84 -4.85
CA VAL A 317 37.81 7.28 -5.32
C VAL A 317 37.23 8.37 -4.43
N THR A 318 37.05 8.13 -3.13
CA THR A 318 36.43 9.11 -2.22
C THR A 318 37.11 10.49 -2.26
N PRO A 319 38.47 10.61 -2.30
CA PRO A 319 39.12 11.92 -2.42
C PRO A 319 38.90 12.63 -3.76
N ASN A 320 38.57 11.89 -4.83
CA ASN A 320 38.42 12.39 -6.19
C ASN A 320 37.08 11.97 -6.82
N ALA A 321 36.01 11.85 -6.01
CA ALA A 321 34.77 11.20 -6.42
C ALA A 321 34.11 11.91 -7.61
N GLN A 322 34.20 13.25 -7.66
CA GLN A 322 33.69 14.03 -8.78
C GLN A 322 34.39 13.76 -10.12
N THR A 323 35.56 13.10 -10.14
CA THR A 323 36.20 12.68 -11.39
C THR A 323 35.83 11.24 -11.73
N TYR A 324 35.90 10.34 -10.75
CA TYR A 324 35.73 8.91 -10.99
C TYR A 324 34.26 8.46 -11.07
N GLU A 325 33.33 9.11 -10.37
CA GLU A 325 31.95 8.62 -10.26
C GLU A 325 30.98 9.19 -11.31
N LEU A 326 31.30 10.29 -12.00
CA LEU A 326 30.36 10.93 -12.94
C LEU A 326 29.79 10.00 -14.02
N PRO A 327 30.58 9.11 -14.67
CA PRO A 327 30.01 8.19 -15.67
C PRO A 327 29.03 7.18 -15.06
N TYR A 328 29.20 6.83 -13.78
CA TYR A 328 28.35 5.89 -13.07
C TYR A 328 27.09 6.58 -12.56
N ILE A 329 27.20 7.83 -12.09
CA ILE A 329 26.06 8.70 -11.79
C ILE A 329 25.19 8.92 -13.04
N GLN A 330 25.78 9.13 -14.23
CA GLN A 330 25.01 9.23 -15.46
C GLN A 330 24.19 7.96 -15.75
N ARG A 331 24.75 6.78 -15.47
CA ARG A 331 24.04 5.50 -15.62
C ARG A 331 22.93 5.37 -14.60
N GLU A 332 23.19 5.74 -13.36
CA GLU A 332 22.19 5.79 -12.29
C GLU A 332 21.01 6.70 -12.65
N ILE A 333 21.29 7.92 -13.14
CA ILE A 333 20.26 8.86 -13.55
C ILE A 333 19.40 8.25 -14.67
N SER A 334 20.05 7.70 -15.69
CA SER A 334 19.36 7.13 -16.86
C SER A 334 18.58 5.86 -16.49
N GLY A 335 19.19 4.99 -15.69
CA GLY A 335 18.62 3.71 -15.23
C GLY A 335 17.44 3.91 -14.30
N THR A 336 17.58 4.77 -13.29
CA THR A 336 16.48 5.11 -12.36
C THR A 336 15.32 5.74 -13.10
N ARG A 337 15.55 6.77 -13.94
CA ARG A 337 14.46 7.38 -14.72
C ARG A 337 13.78 6.36 -15.62
N ALA A 338 14.54 5.50 -16.29
CA ALA A 338 13.98 4.44 -17.12
C ALA A 338 13.15 3.44 -16.27
N ALA A 339 13.66 2.98 -15.13
CA ALA A 339 13.02 1.96 -14.31
C ALA A 339 11.71 2.42 -13.63
N TYR A 340 11.53 3.71 -13.40
CA TYR A 340 10.31 4.30 -12.83
C TYR A 340 9.38 4.96 -13.88
N GLY A 341 9.68 4.86 -15.18
CA GLY A 341 8.82 5.39 -16.23
C GLY A 341 8.90 6.90 -16.42
N LEU A 342 10.04 7.50 -16.03
CA LEU A 342 10.30 8.94 -16.07
C LEU A 342 11.28 9.43 -17.15
N PRO A 343 11.68 8.68 -18.21
CA PRO A 343 12.61 9.24 -19.19
C PRO A 343 12.01 10.40 -19.99
N ASN A 344 10.68 10.39 -20.19
CA ASN A 344 9.96 11.31 -21.10
C ASN A 344 9.08 12.33 -20.36
N VAL A 345 9.45 12.74 -19.14
CA VAL A 345 8.74 13.84 -18.46
C VAL A 345 8.97 15.13 -19.25
N GLY A 346 7.89 15.71 -19.78
CA GLY A 346 7.95 16.99 -20.47
C GLY A 346 8.33 18.09 -19.48
N VAL A 347 9.20 19.03 -19.87
CA VAL A 347 9.58 20.16 -19.02
C VAL A 347 9.12 21.46 -19.67
N SER A 348 8.31 22.22 -18.96
CA SER A 348 7.80 23.52 -19.39
C SER A 348 8.10 24.58 -18.34
N ASN A 349 8.25 25.83 -18.76
CA ASN A 349 8.37 26.94 -17.81
C ASN A 349 6.97 27.44 -17.43
N PHE A 350 6.80 27.79 -16.16
CA PHE A 350 5.58 28.42 -15.64
C PHE A 350 5.97 29.56 -14.73
N THR A 351 5.47 30.78 -14.96
CA THR A 351 5.89 31.94 -14.17
C THR A 351 5.28 31.93 -12.78
N GLY A 352 3.96 31.80 -12.68
CA GLY A 352 3.22 31.63 -11.42
C GLY A 352 3.32 32.83 -10.45
N ASP A 353 3.89 33.95 -10.88
CA ASP A 353 4.25 35.10 -10.04
C ASP A 353 3.22 36.24 -10.09
N GLN A 354 2.24 36.16 -10.99
CA GLN A 354 1.22 37.17 -11.15
C GLN A 354 0.03 36.93 -10.20
N PRO A 355 -0.61 38.00 -9.67
CA PRO A 355 -1.90 37.90 -9.00
C PRO A 355 -2.97 37.36 -9.94
N LEU A 356 -3.95 36.65 -9.39
CA LEU A 356 -5.06 36.12 -10.18
C LEU A 356 -5.98 37.26 -10.63
N THR A 357 -6.31 37.30 -11.93
CA THR A 357 -7.24 38.32 -12.46
C THR A 357 -8.61 37.74 -12.75
N LEU A 358 -9.63 38.61 -12.84
CA LEU A 358 -10.98 38.22 -13.24
C LEU A 358 -10.99 37.53 -14.60
N ALA A 359 -10.18 38.00 -15.55
CA ALA A 359 -10.07 37.39 -16.86
C ALA A 359 -9.56 35.94 -16.78
N ASN A 360 -8.62 35.64 -15.86
CA ASN A 360 -8.13 34.27 -15.67
C ASN A 360 -9.27 33.35 -15.20
N VAL A 361 -10.04 33.78 -14.21
CA VAL A 361 -11.19 33.03 -13.68
C VAL A 361 -12.26 32.84 -14.76
N GLN A 362 -12.59 33.88 -15.52
CA GLN A 362 -13.59 33.81 -16.60
C GLN A 362 -13.17 32.91 -17.75
N ASN A 363 -11.88 32.88 -18.09
CA ASN A 363 -11.34 32.05 -19.17
C ASN A 363 -11.21 30.57 -18.76
N ASP A 364 -11.19 30.28 -17.46
CA ASP A 364 -11.01 28.93 -16.93
C ASP A 364 -12.10 28.52 -15.93
N GLN A 365 -13.35 28.70 -16.36
CA GLN A 365 -14.52 28.31 -15.58
C GLN A 365 -14.58 26.81 -15.27
N VAL A 366 -14.01 25.95 -16.12
CA VAL A 366 -13.99 24.50 -15.85
C VAL A 366 -13.19 24.23 -14.58
N THR A 367 -12.02 24.85 -14.44
CA THR A 367 -11.17 24.68 -13.25
C THR A 367 -11.85 25.20 -11.99
N VAL A 368 -12.40 26.42 -12.08
CA VAL A 368 -13.06 27.09 -10.96
C VAL A 368 -14.29 26.31 -10.48
N ASN A 369 -15.09 25.79 -11.43
CA ASN A 369 -16.28 25.00 -11.13
C ASN A 369 -15.95 23.55 -10.73
N ASN A 370 -14.67 23.17 -10.63
CA ASN A 370 -14.25 21.86 -10.18
C ASN A 370 -13.22 21.94 -9.04
N LEU A 371 -13.12 23.10 -8.38
CA LEU A 371 -12.38 23.22 -7.13
C LEU A 371 -13.08 22.38 -6.06
N ARG A 372 -12.32 21.47 -5.46
CA ARG A 372 -12.84 20.49 -4.53
C ARG A 372 -13.06 21.10 -3.15
N ILE A 373 -14.31 21.40 -2.82
CA ILE A 373 -14.73 21.98 -1.56
C ILE A 373 -14.81 20.96 -0.44
N TRP A 374 -14.88 19.67 -0.76
CA TRP A 374 -14.97 18.57 0.21
C TRP A 374 -13.68 17.76 0.26
N ASP A 375 -13.10 17.60 1.45
CA ASP A 375 -12.04 16.62 1.66
C ASP A 375 -12.58 15.26 2.07
N PHE A 376 -11.76 14.23 1.84
CA PHE A 376 -12.15 12.84 2.01
C PHE A 376 -12.68 12.52 3.42
N ALA A 377 -11.95 12.91 4.46
CA ALA A 377 -12.35 12.62 5.84
C ALA A 377 -13.67 13.29 6.27
N PRO A 378 -13.85 14.62 6.15
CA PRO A 378 -15.11 15.26 6.53
C PRO A 378 -16.29 14.82 5.65
N LEU A 379 -16.07 14.58 4.35
CA LEU A 379 -17.13 14.10 3.46
C LEU A 379 -17.58 12.69 3.82
N LYS A 380 -16.64 11.78 4.11
CA LYS A 380 -16.95 10.42 4.54
C LYS A 380 -17.84 10.43 5.78
N ASP A 381 -17.49 11.23 6.80
CA ASP A 381 -18.29 11.36 8.02
C ASP A 381 -19.71 11.87 7.70
N THR A 382 -19.82 12.81 6.76
CA THR A 382 -21.12 13.34 6.31
C THR A 382 -21.94 12.31 5.55
N TYR A 383 -21.34 11.52 4.66
CA TYR A 383 -22.01 10.41 3.99
C TYR A 383 -22.46 9.35 5.01
N GLU A 384 -21.59 8.99 5.96
CA GLU A 384 -21.89 8.02 7.00
C GLU A 384 -23.11 8.46 7.85
N GLN A 385 -23.23 9.75 8.17
CA GLN A 385 -24.34 10.26 8.97
C GLN A 385 -25.64 10.45 8.17
N LEU A 386 -25.56 10.96 6.93
CA LEU A 386 -26.74 11.34 6.16
C LEU A 386 -27.27 10.21 5.26
N GLN A 387 -26.38 9.36 4.75
CA GLN A 387 -26.71 8.41 3.68
C GLN A 387 -26.77 6.94 4.12
N THR A 388 -26.42 6.61 5.36
CA THR A 388 -26.46 5.21 5.81
C THR A 388 -27.87 4.74 6.14
N ILE A 389 -28.80 5.60 6.60
CA ILE A 389 -30.21 5.31 7.00
C ILE A 389 -30.36 4.25 8.13
N ARG A 390 -29.50 3.24 8.17
CA ARG A 390 -29.39 2.14 9.13
C ARG A 390 -27.93 2.03 9.54
N THR A 391 -27.71 1.70 10.81
CA THR A 391 -26.38 1.70 11.43
C THR A 391 -25.41 0.68 10.85
N TYR A 392 -25.88 -0.30 10.07
CA TYR A 392 -25.05 -1.35 9.48
C TYR A 392 -24.54 -1.03 8.07
N TYR A 393 -25.07 0.00 7.41
CA TYR A 393 -24.47 0.50 6.19
C TYR A 393 -23.27 1.37 6.55
N THR A 394 -22.26 1.37 5.69
CA THR A 394 -21.06 2.17 5.87
C THR A 394 -20.46 2.58 4.54
N PHE A 395 -19.73 3.68 4.55
CA PHE A 395 -18.86 4.10 3.45
C PHE A 395 -17.40 3.87 3.88
N HIS A 396 -16.60 3.18 3.04
CA HIS A 396 -15.23 2.83 3.39
C HIS A 396 -14.30 4.05 3.29
N ASP A 397 -14.39 4.75 2.18
CA ASP A 397 -13.52 5.84 1.72
C ASP A 397 -14.29 6.79 0.78
N ILE A 398 -13.61 7.72 0.11
CA ILE A 398 -14.19 8.63 -0.90
C ILE A 398 -13.29 8.63 -2.13
N ASP A 399 -13.87 8.28 -3.27
CA ASP A 399 -13.23 8.32 -4.57
C ASP A 399 -13.46 9.62 -5.31
N ILE A 400 -12.46 10.03 -6.11
CA ILE A 400 -12.61 11.13 -7.08
C ILE A 400 -12.61 10.58 -8.50
N ASP A 401 -13.61 10.96 -9.27
CA ASP A 401 -13.71 10.64 -10.68
C ASP A 401 -14.40 11.78 -11.44
N ARG A 402 -14.61 11.63 -12.75
CA ARG A 402 -15.24 12.64 -13.60
C ARG A 402 -16.40 12.08 -14.40
N TYR A 403 -17.43 12.90 -14.57
CA TYR A 403 -18.62 12.56 -15.33
C TYR A 403 -19.01 13.74 -16.22
N ASN A 404 -19.66 13.44 -17.33
CA ASN A 404 -20.34 14.44 -18.13
C ASN A 404 -21.80 14.55 -17.65
N ILE A 405 -22.09 15.50 -16.77
CA ILE A 405 -23.44 15.76 -16.28
C ILE A 405 -23.96 17.05 -16.91
N ASN A 406 -25.13 17.00 -17.55
CA ASN A 406 -25.74 18.15 -18.24
C ASN A 406 -24.78 18.85 -19.24
N ASN A 407 -23.97 18.05 -19.97
CA ASN A 407 -22.91 18.52 -20.88
C ASN A 407 -21.78 19.33 -20.22
N GLN A 408 -21.66 19.27 -18.90
CA GLN A 408 -20.53 19.82 -18.17
C GLN A 408 -19.62 18.68 -17.71
N TYR A 409 -18.33 18.87 -17.92
CA TYR A 409 -17.31 17.95 -17.41
C TYR A 409 -17.07 18.28 -15.94
N THR A 410 -17.50 17.38 -15.07
CA THR A 410 -17.62 17.64 -13.64
C THR A 410 -16.93 16.54 -12.84
N SER A 411 -16.06 16.94 -11.94
CA SER A 411 -15.46 16.08 -10.93
C SER A 411 -16.49 15.71 -9.88
N MET A 412 -16.51 14.43 -9.52
CA MET A 412 -17.42 13.83 -8.56
C MET A 412 -16.64 13.20 -7.42
N GLU A 413 -17.18 13.33 -6.23
CA GLU A 413 -16.89 12.47 -5.09
C GLU A 413 -17.89 11.32 -5.08
N ILE A 414 -17.41 10.09 -4.95
CA ILE A 414 -18.24 8.88 -5.01
C ILE A 414 -17.81 7.96 -3.89
N SER A 415 -18.77 7.27 -3.27
CA SER A 415 -18.46 6.21 -2.32
C SER A 415 -19.54 5.13 -2.31
N ALA A 416 -19.08 3.88 -2.19
CA ALA A 416 -19.93 2.71 -2.19
C ALA A 416 -20.59 2.49 -0.82
N ARG A 417 -21.91 2.29 -0.81
CA ARG A 417 -22.64 2.00 0.44
C ARG A 417 -22.57 0.50 0.73
N GLU A 418 -21.55 0.09 1.47
CA GLU A 418 -21.31 -1.30 1.83
C GLU A 418 -22.00 -1.71 3.13
N PHE A 419 -22.10 -3.02 3.37
CA PHE A 419 -22.71 -3.59 4.56
C PHE A 419 -21.62 -4.09 5.53
N ASP A 420 -21.62 -3.57 6.75
CA ASP A 420 -20.74 -4.00 7.84
C ASP A 420 -21.51 -4.84 8.86
N PHE A 421 -21.29 -6.15 8.81
CA PHE A 421 -21.93 -7.12 9.70
C PHE A 421 -21.62 -6.89 11.19
N SER A 422 -20.46 -6.32 11.51
CA SER A 422 -20.04 -6.07 12.90
C SER A 422 -20.90 -5.02 13.61
N LYS A 423 -21.59 -4.15 12.85
CA LYS A 423 -22.48 -3.11 13.35
C LYS A 423 -23.90 -3.60 13.67
N LEU A 424 -24.22 -4.88 13.37
CA LEU A 424 -25.47 -5.48 13.83
C LEU A 424 -25.44 -5.72 15.34
N PRO A 425 -26.61 -5.67 16.04
CA PRO A 425 -26.68 -6.07 17.44
C PRO A 425 -26.15 -7.50 17.66
N PRO A 426 -25.48 -7.81 18.78
CA PRO A 426 -24.89 -9.14 19.01
C PRO A 426 -25.89 -10.30 18.85
N ALA A 427 -27.16 -10.12 19.21
CA ALA A 427 -28.20 -11.13 19.03
C ALA A 427 -28.54 -11.41 17.55
N ALA A 428 -28.30 -10.45 16.66
CA ALA A 428 -28.49 -10.56 15.22
C ALA A 428 -27.21 -11.04 14.49
N GLN A 429 -26.05 -11.09 15.16
CA GLN A 429 -24.80 -11.60 14.60
C GLN A 429 -24.77 -13.14 14.61
N ASN A 430 -25.66 -13.76 13.85
CA ASN A 430 -25.76 -15.22 13.71
C ASN A 430 -25.50 -15.67 12.27
N TRP A 431 -25.29 -16.98 12.09
CA TRP A 431 -24.91 -17.57 10.81
C TRP A 431 -25.91 -17.29 9.67
N VAL A 432 -27.22 -17.35 9.95
CA VAL A 432 -28.25 -17.07 8.95
C VAL A 432 -28.16 -15.62 8.48
N ASN A 433 -28.04 -14.69 9.42
CA ASN A 433 -27.92 -13.28 9.09
C ASN A 433 -26.64 -12.97 8.31
N GLN A 434 -25.52 -13.59 8.68
CA GLN A 434 -24.21 -13.33 8.06
C GLN A 434 -24.09 -13.85 6.63
N HIS A 435 -24.66 -15.03 6.36
CA HIS A 435 -24.41 -15.75 5.11
C HIS A 435 -25.62 -15.86 4.20
N LEU A 436 -26.85 -15.64 4.70
CA LEU A 436 -28.08 -15.83 3.92
C LEU A 436 -28.96 -14.57 3.87
N GLN A 437 -29.02 -13.78 4.94
CA GLN A 437 -29.91 -12.61 5.00
C GLN A 437 -29.22 -11.33 4.51
N TYR A 438 -28.11 -10.93 5.14
CA TYR A 438 -27.40 -9.69 4.86
C TYR A 438 -26.18 -9.99 3.99
N THR A 439 -26.44 -10.23 2.71
CA THR A 439 -25.43 -10.72 1.77
C THR A 439 -24.74 -9.61 1.00
N HIS A 440 -25.27 -8.39 0.94
CA HIS A 440 -24.73 -7.32 0.10
C HIS A 440 -24.95 -5.92 0.70
N GLY A 441 -24.10 -4.97 0.30
CA GLY A 441 -24.36 -3.53 0.42
C GLY A 441 -25.33 -3.03 -0.65
N TYR A 442 -25.74 -1.76 -0.61
CA TYR A 442 -26.78 -1.28 -1.53
C TYR A 442 -26.62 0.18 -1.94
N GLY A 443 -26.28 0.38 -3.22
CA GLY A 443 -26.14 1.68 -3.86
C GLY A 443 -24.85 2.39 -3.48
N LEU A 444 -24.83 3.68 -3.78
CA LEU A 444 -23.70 4.57 -3.56
C LEU A 444 -24.21 6.00 -3.38
N ALA A 445 -23.36 6.84 -2.82
CA ALA A 445 -23.58 8.27 -2.75
C ALA A 445 -22.55 8.96 -3.65
N ALA A 446 -22.99 9.97 -4.38
CA ALA A 446 -22.12 10.78 -5.22
C ALA A 446 -22.53 12.25 -5.18
N SER A 447 -21.56 13.15 -5.08
CA SER A 447 -21.76 14.60 -5.11
C SER A 447 -20.71 15.29 -5.98
N PRO A 448 -21.05 16.37 -6.71
CA PRO A 448 -20.05 17.21 -7.34
C PRO A 448 -19.12 17.82 -6.31
N VAL A 449 -17.83 17.86 -6.62
CA VAL A 449 -16.78 18.32 -5.68
C VAL A 449 -16.95 19.77 -5.21
N ASN A 450 -17.72 20.58 -5.95
CA ASN A 450 -17.88 22.02 -5.75
C ASN A 450 -19.29 22.43 -5.28
N ALA A 451 -20.18 21.47 -5.00
CA ALA A 451 -21.58 21.76 -4.73
C ALA A 451 -21.95 21.55 -3.25
N VAL A 452 -22.68 22.52 -2.70
CA VAL A 452 -23.22 22.48 -1.33
C VAL A 452 -24.67 22.94 -1.29
N VAL A 453 -25.45 22.35 -0.38
CA VAL A 453 -26.85 22.67 -0.11
C VAL A 453 -27.08 23.00 1.37
N GLY A 454 -28.07 23.85 1.63
CA GLY A 454 -28.52 24.17 2.98
C GLY A 454 -27.40 24.77 3.85
N GLU A 455 -27.11 24.11 4.98
CA GLU A 455 -26.17 24.58 6.01
C GLU A 455 -24.70 24.20 5.76
N GLY A 456 -24.36 23.86 4.50
CA GLY A 456 -23.03 23.45 4.08
C GLY A 456 -22.87 21.93 3.98
N LEU A 457 -23.88 21.24 3.45
CA LEU A 457 -23.91 19.79 3.21
C LEU A 457 -23.68 19.49 1.71
N PRO A 458 -23.19 18.29 1.33
CA PRO A 458 -22.96 17.95 -0.07
C PRO A 458 -24.26 17.86 -0.87
N ASP A 459 -24.21 18.28 -2.14
CA ASP A 459 -25.33 18.15 -3.08
C ASP A 459 -25.27 16.80 -3.81
N TYR A 460 -26.18 15.88 -3.50
CA TYR A 460 -26.13 14.52 -4.03
C TYR A 460 -26.68 14.45 -5.47
N VAL A 461 -25.84 13.99 -6.41
CA VAL A 461 -26.27 13.57 -7.76
C VAL A 461 -26.66 12.10 -7.80
N VAL A 462 -26.24 11.32 -6.80
CA VAL A 462 -26.79 10.01 -6.44
C VAL A 462 -26.86 9.95 -4.92
N GLY A 463 -28.00 9.56 -4.38
CA GLY A 463 -28.18 9.38 -2.94
C GLY A 463 -29.41 8.55 -2.63
N ASP A 464 -29.67 8.37 -1.33
CA ASP A 464 -30.79 7.64 -0.75
C ASP A 464 -30.78 6.12 -0.99
N ILE A 465 -31.80 5.45 -0.45
CA ILE A 465 -32.04 4.02 -0.57
C ILE A 465 -33.54 3.80 -0.88
N PRO A 466 -33.90 3.26 -2.07
CA PRO A 466 -33.00 2.91 -3.18
C PRO A 466 -32.35 4.16 -3.80
N PRO A 467 -31.18 4.01 -4.47
CA PRO A 467 -30.46 5.16 -5.00
C PRO A 467 -31.27 5.89 -6.08
N THR A 468 -31.37 7.21 -5.94
CA THR A 468 -32.01 8.10 -6.91
C THR A 468 -31.08 9.26 -7.26
N GLY A 469 -31.31 9.90 -8.41
CA GLY A 469 -30.52 11.05 -8.83
C GLY A 469 -30.33 11.17 -10.34
N GLN A 470 -29.39 12.02 -10.75
CA GLN A 470 -29.09 12.31 -12.15
C GLN A 470 -28.32 11.16 -12.81
N LEU A 471 -27.37 10.54 -12.08
CA LEU A 471 -26.71 9.31 -12.53
C LEU A 471 -27.60 8.12 -12.15
N LYS A 472 -28.03 7.38 -13.17
CA LYS A 472 -28.92 6.23 -12.97
C LYS A 472 -28.11 5.02 -12.51
N VAL A 473 -28.58 4.35 -11.47
CA VAL A 473 -28.03 3.09 -10.96
C VAL A 473 -29.13 2.04 -11.03
N THR A 474 -29.08 1.17 -12.03
CA THR A 474 -30.08 0.11 -12.24
C THR A 474 -29.75 -1.17 -11.49
N GLN A 475 -28.47 -1.42 -11.21
CA GLN A 475 -27.99 -2.57 -10.44
C GLN A 475 -27.22 -2.09 -9.20
N PRO A 476 -27.90 -1.71 -8.11
CA PRO A 476 -27.27 -1.09 -6.94
C PRO A 476 -26.66 -2.08 -5.93
N ALA A 477 -27.00 -3.36 -5.99
CA ALA A 477 -26.54 -4.33 -5.01
C ALA A 477 -25.02 -4.60 -5.11
N ILE A 478 -24.30 -4.47 -3.99
CA ILE A 478 -22.84 -4.64 -3.89
C ILE A 478 -22.55 -5.93 -3.11
N TYR A 479 -22.40 -7.03 -3.83
CA TYR A 479 -21.96 -8.30 -3.25
C TYR A 479 -20.45 -8.33 -3.05
N PHE A 480 -19.70 -7.55 -3.81
CA PHE A 480 -18.24 -7.52 -3.80
C PHE A 480 -17.77 -6.09 -3.65
N GLY A 481 -17.01 -5.83 -2.59
CA GLY A 481 -16.52 -4.50 -2.23
C GLY A 481 -15.33 -4.59 -1.29
N GLU A 482 -15.03 -3.51 -0.58
CA GLU A 482 -13.83 -3.38 0.25
C GLU A 482 -14.04 -3.83 1.69
N VAL A 483 -15.27 -3.71 2.20
CA VAL A 483 -15.64 -4.08 3.58
C VAL A 483 -16.04 -5.57 3.68
N THR A 484 -16.48 -6.17 2.58
CA THR A 484 -17.06 -7.53 2.55
C THR A 484 -16.02 -8.66 2.75
N THR A 485 -15.75 -9.04 4.01
CA THR A 485 -14.71 -10.05 4.34
C THR A 485 -15.21 -11.49 4.45
N THR A 486 -16.52 -11.71 4.63
CA THR A 486 -17.11 -13.05 4.81
C THR A 486 -17.70 -13.59 3.53
N TYR A 487 -17.88 -14.91 3.44
CA TYR A 487 -18.58 -15.53 2.31
C TYR A 487 -20.10 -15.30 2.39
N ALA A 488 -20.81 -15.40 1.26
CA ALA A 488 -22.28 -15.35 1.20
C ALA A 488 -22.83 -16.52 0.38
N LEU A 489 -24.08 -16.89 0.64
CA LEU A 489 -24.79 -18.00 0.02
C LEU A 489 -26.07 -17.48 -0.64
N ALA A 490 -26.01 -17.33 -1.96
CA ALA A 490 -27.03 -16.66 -2.73
C ALA A 490 -27.22 -17.31 -4.12
N PRO A 491 -28.45 -17.45 -4.64
CA PRO A 491 -29.72 -17.25 -3.94
C PRO A 491 -29.98 -18.35 -2.90
N ASN A 492 -30.86 -18.07 -1.94
CA ASN A 492 -31.25 -19.03 -0.90
C ASN A 492 -32.77 -19.02 -0.64
N THR A 493 -33.26 -19.99 0.13
CA THR A 493 -34.72 -20.17 0.36
C THR A 493 -35.35 -19.04 1.18
N ASN A 494 -34.59 -18.29 1.97
CA ASN A 494 -35.13 -17.22 2.82
C ASN A 494 -35.29 -15.88 2.10
N ARG A 495 -34.75 -15.76 0.88
CA ARG A 495 -34.51 -14.47 0.20
C ARG A 495 -33.57 -13.56 0.99
N GLU A 496 -32.86 -12.73 0.26
CA GLU A 496 -31.85 -11.83 0.81
C GLU A 496 -32.51 -10.50 1.15
N PHE A 497 -32.07 -9.87 2.24
CA PHE A 497 -32.47 -8.50 2.54
C PHE A 497 -31.83 -7.60 1.48
N ASP A 498 -32.65 -6.75 0.86
CA ASP A 498 -32.22 -5.85 -0.21
C ASP A 498 -32.00 -4.44 0.37
N TYR A 499 -33.10 -3.82 0.83
CA TYR A 499 -33.05 -2.51 1.46
C TYR A 499 -34.31 -2.22 2.31
N PRO A 500 -34.25 -1.27 3.26
CA PRO A 500 -35.41 -0.88 4.04
C PRO A 500 -36.31 0.09 3.24
N GLN A 501 -37.63 -0.09 3.31
CA GLN A 501 -38.62 0.80 2.70
C GLN A 501 -39.73 1.17 3.70
N GLY A 502 -39.61 2.36 4.30
CA GLY A 502 -40.55 2.82 5.33
C GLY A 502 -40.50 1.93 6.59
N SER A 503 -41.60 1.25 6.90
CA SER A 503 -41.70 0.30 8.00
C SER A 503 -41.53 -1.17 7.59
N GLN A 504 -41.31 -1.43 6.30
CA GLN A 504 -41.14 -2.78 5.75
C GLN A 504 -39.74 -2.94 5.15
N ASP A 505 -39.30 -4.18 5.05
CA ASP A 505 -38.04 -4.53 4.38
C ASP A 505 -38.35 -5.10 2.99
N VAL A 506 -37.55 -4.70 2.00
CA VAL A 506 -37.58 -5.26 0.64
C VAL A 506 -36.57 -6.40 0.57
N PHE A 507 -36.95 -7.48 -0.10
CA PHE A 507 -36.14 -8.68 -0.24
C PHE A 507 -35.90 -9.00 -1.71
N THR A 508 -34.72 -9.50 -2.01
CA THR A 508 -34.30 -9.90 -3.35
C THR A 508 -33.81 -11.35 -3.36
N SER A 509 -33.53 -11.86 -4.55
CA SER A 509 -32.80 -13.10 -4.73
C SER A 509 -31.71 -12.85 -5.75
N TYR A 510 -30.47 -13.18 -5.41
CA TYR A 510 -29.35 -13.07 -6.31
C TYR A 510 -29.62 -13.81 -7.62
N THR A 511 -29.38 -13.13 -8.74
CA THR A 511 -29.61 -13.65 -10.10
C THR A 511 -28.30 -13.83 -10.88
N GLY A 512 -27.16 -13.48 -10.28
CA GLY A 512 -25.87 -13.64 -10.92
C GLY A 512 -25.50 -15.11 -11.12
N THR A 513 -24.61 -15.33 -12.07
CA THR A 513 -24.27 -16.66 -12.57
C THR A 513 -22.93 -17.19 -12.07
N HIS A 514 -22.12 -16.32 -11.47
CA HIS A 514 -20.78 -16.64 -10.98
C HIS A 514 -20.77 -16.96 -9.48
N GLY A 515 -20.05 -18.03 -9.13
CA GLY A 515 -19.93 -18.58 -7.79
C GLY A 515 -19.91 -20.11 -7.80
N VAL A 516 -19.52 -20.74 -6.69
CA VAL A 516 -19.43 -22.21 -6.65
C VAL A 516 -20.80 -22.80 -6.31
N PRO A 517 -21.39 -23.68 -7.14
CA PRO A 517 -22.68 -24.29 -6.84
C PRO A 517 -22.62 -25.18 -5.59
N MET A 518 -23.56 -25.00 -4.67
CA MET A 518 -23.62 -25.74 -3.39
C MET A 518 -24.32 -27.10 -3.51
N THR A 519 -23.80 -27.94 -4.40
CA THR A 519 -24.17 -29.36 -4.48
C THR A 519 -23.84 -30.09 -3.16
N PRO A 520 -24.46 -31.25 -2.84
CA PRO A 520 -24.18 -31.98 -1.59
C PRO A 520 -22.70 -32.28 -1.35
N VAL A 521 -21.95 -32.58 -2.41
CA VAL A 521 -20.50 -32.83 -2.32
C VAL A 521 -19.74 -31.53 -2.05
N ASN A 522 -20.07 -30.44 -2.76
CA ASN A 522 -19.42 -29.16 -2.56
C ASN A 522 -19.69 -28.61 -1.16
N ARG A 523 -20.91 -28.75 -0.65
CA ARG A 523 -21.25 -28.39 0.73
C ARG A 523 -20.36 -29.10 1.73
N ALA A 524 -20.10 -30.40 1.56
CA ALA A 524 -19.18 -31.14 2.44
C ALA A 524 -17.74 -30.63 2.35
N LEU A 525 -17.22 -30.39 1.14
CA LEU A 525 -15.85 -29.89 0.94
C LEU A 525 -15.65 -28.48 1.52
N TRP A 526 -16.56 -27.57 1.19
CA TRP A 526 -16.50 -26.20 1.68
C TRP A 526 -16.77 -26.08 3.18
N SER A 527 -17.61 -26.97 3.74
CA SER A 527 -17.83 -27.07 5.18
C SER A 527 -16.53 -27.42 5.91
N LEU A 528 -15.77 -28.38 5.37
CA LEU A 528 -14.47 -28.73 5.93
C LEU A 528 -13.42 -27.63 5.71
N LYS A 529 -13.41 -26.96 4.55
CA LYS A 529 -12.48 -25.86 4.24
C LYS A 529 -12.64 -24.70 5.22
N LEU A 530 -13.89 -24.27 5.43
CA LEU A 530 -14.21 -23.09 6.23
C LEU A 530 -14.40 -23.43 7.72
N GLY A 531 -14.40 -24.71 8.09
CA GLY A 531 -14.75 -25.15 9.44
C GLY A 531 -16.21 -24.88 9.81
N ASP A 532 -17.09 -24.78 8.82
CA ASP A 532 -18.49 -24.36 8.99
C ASP A 532 -19.46 -25.52 8.75
N PHE A 533 -19.92 -26.14 9.82
CA PHE A 533 -20.85 -27.27 9.76
C PHE A 533 -22.26 -26.89 9.27
N ASN A 534 -22.68 -25.64 9.44
CA ASN A 534 -24.02 -25.20 9.04
C ASN A 534 -24.20 -25.28 7.52
N LEU A 535 -23.12 -25.06 6.75
CA LEU A 535 -23.12 -25.23 5.30
C LEU A 535 -23.53 -26.65 4.88
N LEU A 536 -23.14 -27.68 5.65
CA LEU A 536 -23.47 -29.06 5.33
C LEU A 536 -24.93 -29.41 5.67
N VAL A 537 -25.47 -28.88 6.76
CA VAL A 537 -26.78 -29.33 7.30
C VAL A 537 -27.96 -28.39 7.04
N SER A 538 -27.72 -27.13 6.71
CA SER A 538 -28.79 -26.13 6.54
C SER A 538 -29.73 -26.49 5.38
N GLY A 539 -31.04 -26.58 5.64
CA GLY A 539 -32.06 -26.78 4.61
C GLY A 539 -32.34 -25.55 3.74
N GLN A 540 -31.73 -24.40 4.07
CA GLN A 540 -31.91 -23.12 3.35
C GLN A 540 -30.95 -22.98 2.16
N VAL A 541 -29.96 -23.88 2.07
CA VAL A 541 -28.98 -23.97 0.99
C VAL A 541 -29.32 -25.17 0.12
N ASN A 542 -29.39 -24.97 -1.19
CA ASN A 542 -29.66 -26.03 -2.17
C ASN A 542 -28.65 -25.99 -3.34
N SER A 543 -28.83 -26.84 -4.35
CA SER A 543 -27.89 -26.95 -5.47
C SER A 543 -27.89 -25.75 -6.42
N GLN A 544 -28.89 -24.87 -6.36
CA GLN A 544 -28.94 -23.59 -7.07
C GLN A 544 -28.24 -22.47 -6.28
N THR A 545 -28.00 -22.65 -4.99
CA THR A 545 -27.27 -21.67 -4.18
C THR A 545 -25.81 -21.62 -4.60
N LEU A 546 -25.29 -20.42 -4.83
CA LEU A 546 -23.88 -20.20 -5.12
C LEU A 546 -23.15 -19.74 -3.86
N MET A 547 -21.94 -20.26 -3.67
CA MET A 547 -20.98 -19.76 -2.70
C MET A 547 -20.22 -18.58 -3.31
N LEU A 548 -20.49 -17.40 -2.77
CA LEU A 548 -19.78 -16.16 -3.08
C LEU A 548 -18.62 -16.03 -2.08
N TYR A 549 -17.41 -16.40 -2.53
CA TYR A 549 -16.20 -16.51 -1.70
C TYR A 549 -15.12 -15.50 -2.12
N ARG A 550 -14.26 -15.10 -1.15
CA ARG A 550 -13.29 -13.98 -1.26
C ARG A 550 -13.96 -12.74 -1.82
N ARG A 551 -14.85 -12.18 -1.01
CA ARG A 551 -15.72 -11.07 -1.44
C ARG A 551 -14.99 -9.72 -1.47
N GLN A 552 -13.98 -9.58 -0.61
CA GLN A 552 -13.10 -8.44 -0.57
C GLN A 552 -12.27 -8.35 -1.87
N ILE A 553 -12.41 -7.23 -2.58
CA ILE A 553 -11.96 -7.08 -3.97
C ILE A 553 -10.43 -7.17 -4.14
N VAL A 554 -9.64 -6.53 -3.27
CA VAL A 554 -8.18 -6.56 -3.32
C VAL A 554 -7.64 -7.96 -3.03
N ALA A 555 -8.17 -8.62 -2.00
CA ALA A 555 -7.82 -9.99 -1.62
C ALA A 555 -8.18 -11.00 -2.72
N ARG A 556 -9.30 -10.77 -3.42
CA ARG A 556 -9.69 -11.57 -4.59
C ARG A 556 -8.65 -11.44 -5.70
N VAL A 557 -8.34 -10.23 -6.15
CA VAL A 557 -7.43 -10.05 -7.30
C VAL A 557 -6.01 -10.46 -6.97
N THR A 558 -5.59 -10.29 -5.70
CA THR A 558 -4.32 -10.77 -5.18
C THR A 558 -4.22 -12.29 -5.26
N GLU A 559 -5.29 -13.02 -4.97
CA GLU A 559 -5.28 -14.48 -5.16
C GLU A 559 -5.29 -14.89 -6.64
N LEU A 560 -6.06 -14.18 -7.48
CA LEU A 560 -6.15 -14.47 -8.91
C LEU A 560 -4.81 -14.25 -9.63
N ALA A 561 -4.08 -13.20 -9.27
CA ALA A 561 -2.80 -12.85 -9.86
C ALA A 561 -1.76 -12.47 -8.78
N PRO A 562 -1.25 -13.44 -7.98
CA PRO A 562 -0.35 -13.19 -6.84
C PRO A 562 1.08 -12.78 -7.23
N PHE A 563 1.29 -12.53 -8.51
CA PHE A 563 2.55 -12.15 -9.13
C PHE A 563 2.53 -10.69 -9.61
N LEU A 564 1.40 -10.00 -9.41
CA LEU A 564 1.26 -8.55 -9.53
C LEU A 564 1.19 -7.96 -8.12
N SER A 565 1.70 -6.74 -7.96
CA SER A 565 1.40 -5.90 -6.79
C SER A 565 0.14 -5.09 -7.09
N PHE A 566 -0.70 -4.80 -6.11
CA PHE A 566 -1.95 -4.07 -6.31
C PHE A 566 -1.93 -2.74 -5.59
N ASP A 567 -2.62 -1.75 -6.13
CA ASP A 567 -2.81 -0.45 -5.48
C ASP A 567 -3.57 -0.59 -4.16
N SER A 568 -3.26 0.31 -3.23
CA SER A 568 -3.86 0.31 -1.91
C SER A 568 -5.28 0.88 -1.88
N ASP A 569 -5.69 1.62 -2.92
CA ASP A 569 -6.93 2.40 -2.99
C ASP A 569 -7.70 2.13 -4.30
N PRO A 570 -8.46 1.01 -4.37
CA PRO A 570 -9.30 0.71 -5.54
C PRO A 570 -10.49 1.68 -5.61
N TYR A 571 -10.98 1.99 -6.82
CA TYR A 571 -12.01 3.01 -6.99
C TYR A 571 -13.30 2.54 -7.63
N VAL A 572 -14.41 3.10 -7.19
CA VAL A 572 -15.75 2.78 -7.68
C VAL A 572 -16.19 3.72 -8.81
N VAL A 573 -16.81 3.14 -9.84
CA VAL A 573 -17.35 3.87 -11.00
C VAL A 573 -18.74 3.36 -11.36
N ILE A 574 -19.57 4.25 -11.93
CA ILE A 574 -20.91 3.91 -12.41
C ILE A 574 -20.90 3.97 -13.94
N VAL A 575 -21.08 2.83 -14.59
CA VAL A 575 -21.12 2.73 -16.05
C VAL A 575 -22.38 1.99 -16.47
N ASP A 576 -23.18 2.60 -17.35
CA ASP A 576 -24.42 2.03 -17.90
C ASP A 576 -25.41 1.50 -16.84
N GLY A 577 -25.41 2.11 -15.65
CA GLY A 577 -26.29 1.73 -14.53
C GLY A 577 -25.75 0.60 -13.65
N HIS A 578 -24.55 0.11 -13.93
CA HIS A 578 -23.83 -0.89 -13.13
C HIS A 578 -22.71 -0.25 -12.32
N VAL A 579 -22.37 -0.88 -11.20
CA VAL A 579 -21.29 -0.46 -10.31
C VAL A 579 -20.08 -1.35 -10.53
N TYR A 580 -18.94 -0.74 -10.84
CA TYR A 580 -17.67 -1.44 -11.05
C TYR A 580 -16.61 -0.89 -10.11
N TRP A 581 -15.72 -1.77 -9.67
CA TRP A 581 -14.45 -1.40 -9.04
C TRP A 581 -13.34 -1.46 -10.08
N ILE A 582 -12.46 -0.48 -10.08
CA ILE A 582 -11.22 -0.51 -10.85
C ILE A 582 -10.06 -0.56 -9.87
N VAL A 583 -9.25 -1.63 -9.98
CA VAL A 583 -8.06 -1.84 -9.16
C VAL A 583 -6.83 -1.71 -10.04
N ASP A 584 -5.91 -0.90 -9.58
CA ASP A 584 -4.62 -0.71 -10.21
C ASP A 584 -3.65 -1.84 -9.89
N ALA A 585 -2.93 -2.34 -10.89
CA ALA A 585 -1.99 -3.44 -10.71
C ALA A 585 -0.63 -3.15 -11.37
N TYR A 586 0.41 -3.52 -10.64
CA TYR A 586 1.79 -3.18 -10.92
C TYR A 586 2.63 -4.42 -11.17
N THR A 587 3.52 -4.33 -12.15
CA THR A 587 4.69 -5.20 -12.22
C THR A 587 5.85 -4.53 -11.52
N THR A 588 6.48 -5.24 -10.60
CA THR A 588 7.60 -4.73 -9.79
C THR A 588 8.80 -5.66 -9.90
N ALA A 589 10.00 -5.11 -9.72
CA ALA A 589 11.24 -5.89 -9.59
C ALA A 589 12.28 -5.15 -8.76
N ALA A 590 13.29 -5.89 -8.29
CA ALA A 590 14.38 -5.38 -7.44
C ALA A 590 15.78 -5.52 -8.08
N THR A 591 15.84 -5.92 -9.36
CA THR A 591 17.09 -6.26 -10.04
C THR A 591 17.38 -5.37 -11.26
N TYR A 592 16.63 -4.30 -11.48
CA TYR A 592 16.88 -3.38 -12.61
C TYR A 592 18.26 -2.71 -12.45
N PRO A 593 19.15 -2.77 -13.45
CA PRO A 593 20.50 -2.23 -13.29
C PRO A 593 20.52 -0.70 -13.23
N TYR A 594 21.35 -0.15 -12.35
CA TYR A 594 21.58 1.28 -12.12
C TYR A 594 20.31 2.05 -11.72
N SER A 595 19.39 1.39 -11.04
CA SER A 595 18.17 2.02 -10.52
C SER A 595 18.22 2.11 -9.01
N GLN A 596 17.85 3.28 -8.47
CA GLN A 596 17.68 3.46 -7.04
C GLN A 596 16.54 2.60 -6.49
N THR A 597 16.81 1.93 -5.37
CA THR A 597 15.81 1.18 -4.63
C THR A 597 14.97 2.10 -3.75
N VAL A 598 13.66 1.88 -3.72
CA VAL A 598 12.71 2.52 -2.80
C VAL A 598 11.85 1.45 -2.15
N THR A 599 11.37 1.74 -0.94
CA THR A 599 10.36 0.89 -0.29
C THR A 599 8.99 1.29 -0.80
N PHE A 600 8.28 0.33 -1.38
CA PHE A 600 6.92 0.46 -1.91
C PHE A 600 5.93 -0.24 -0.98
N GLN A 601 4.83 0.45 -0.63
CA GLN A 601 3.78 -0.05 0.27
C GLN A 601 4.35 -0.67 1.56
N ASP A 602 5.24 0.09 2.22
CA ASP A 602 5.86 -0.17 3.53
C ASP A 602 6.64 -1.49 3.73
N SER A 603 6.75 -2.33 2.70
CA SER A 603 7.27 -3.70 2.87
C SER A 603 8.05 -4.27 1.69
N ASN A 604 7.94 -3.66 0.50
CA ASN A 604 8.56 -4.20 -0.72
C ASN A 604 9.64 -3.27 -1.25
N ASP A 605 10.90 -3.67 -1.13
CA ASP A 605 12.00 -2.95 -1.76
C ASP A 605 12.02 -3.25 -3.27
N ILE A 606 11.80 -2.20 -4.06
CA ILE A 606 11.73 -2.26 -5.51
C ILE A 606 12.68 -1.26 -6.14
N ASN A 607 13.14 -1.54 -7.35
CA ASN A 607 13.86 -0.58 -8.17
C ASN A 607 13.33 -0.50 -9.61
N TYR A 608 12.15 -1.08 -9.84
CA TYR A 608 11.40 -1.05 -11.09
C TYR A 608 9.91 -1.17 -10.79
N ILE A 609 9.09 -0.33 -11.44
CA ILE A 609 7.64 -0.39 -11.34
C ILE A 609 6.96 0.10 -12.62
N ARG A 610 5.88 -0.57 -13.03
CA ARG A 610 4.96 -0.14 -14.09
C ARG A 610 3.53 -0.39 -13.70
N ASN A 611 2.63 0.55 -14.00
CA ASN A 611 1.19 0.29 -13.97
C ASN A 611 0.78 -0.47 -15.23
N SER A 612 1.11 -1.76 -15.25
CA SER A 612 0.97 -2.59 -16.44
C SER A 612 -0.45 -3.09 -16.65
N VAL A 613 -1.29 -3.12 -15.60
CA VAL A 613 -2.63 -3.73 -15.65
C VAL A 613 -3.66 -2.89 -14.90
N LYS A 614 -4.87 -2.78 -15.47
CA LYS A 614 -6.09 -2.33 -14.78
C LYS A 614 -7.03 -3.51 -14.61
N VAL A 615 -7.54 -3.74 -13.41
CA VAL A 615 -8.51 -4.81 -13.15
C VAL A 615 -9.87 -4.20 -12.93
N VAL A 616 -10.84 -4.57 -13.77
CA VAL A 616 -12.25 -4.15 -13.58
C VAL A 616 -13.00 -5.29 -12.91
N ILE A 617 -13.70 -5.01 -11.81
CA ILE A 617 -14.47 -5.99 -11.04
C ILE A 617 -15.92 -5.54 -10.99
N ASP A 618 -16.84 -6.41 -11.40
CA ASP A 618 -18.28 -6.18 -11.24
C ASP A 618 -18.67 -6.29 -9.75
N ALA A 619 -19.28 -5.25 -9.18
CA ALA A 619 -19.64 -5.23 -7.77
C ALA A 619 -20.78 -6.22 -7.41
N TYR A 620 -21.57 -6.65 -8.39
CA TYR A 620 -22.66 -7.60 -8.23
C TYR A 620 -22.20 -9.04 -8.41
N GLU A 621 -21.50 -9.38 -9.49
CA GLU A 621 -21.08 -10.76 -9.78
C GLU A 621 -19.65 -11.10 -9.31
N GLY A 622 -18.80 -10.09 -9.13
CA GLY A 622 -17.43 -10.29 -8.69
C GLY A 622 -16.50 -10.88 -9.75
N THR A 623 -16.93 -10.90 -11.00
CA THR A 623 -16.08 -11.22 -12.15
C THR A 623 -15.02 -10.14 -12.31
N ALA A 624 -13.78 -10.54 -12.56
CA ALA A 624 -12.64 -9.64 -12.70
C ALA A 624 -12.06 -9.76 -14.11
N VAL A 625 -11.77 -8.65 -14.78
CA VAL A 625 -11.11 -8.64 -16.09
C VAL A 625 -9.81 -7.84 -16.00
N PHE A 626 -8.69 -8.48 -16.35
CA PHE A 626 -7.35 -7.89 -16.26
C PHE A 626 -6.94 -7.31 -17.61
N TYR A 627 -6.98 -5.98 -17.74
CA TYR A 627 -6.61 -5.27 -18.96
C TYR A 627 -5.15 -4.82 -18.94
N VAL A 628 -4.36 -5.24 -19.93
CA VAL A 628 -2.96 -4.83 -20.07
C VAL A 628 -2.88 -3.43 -20.67
N VAL A 629 -2.40 -2.47 -19.90
CA VAL A 629 -2.28 -1.04 -20.26
C VAL A 629 -0.88 -0.67 -20.75
N ASP A 630 0.17 -1.31 -20.22
CA ASP A 630 1.54 -1.18 -20.75
C ASP A 630 1.99 -2.49 -21.42
N PRO A 631 1.64 -2.74 -22.69
CA PRO A 631 2.03 -3.96 -23.39
C PRO A 631 3.54 -4.03 -23.70
N LYS A 632 4.30 -2.96 -23.44
CA LYS A 632 5.77 -2.93 -23.67
C LYS A 632 6.55 -3.41 -22.46
N ASP A 633 5.94 -3.42 -21.27
CA ASP A 633 6.59 -3.90 -20.07
C ASP A 633 7.01 -5.39 -20.21
N PRO A 634 8.31 -5.71 -20.05
CA PRO A 634 8.81 -7.08 -20.21
C PRO A 634 8.22 -8.06 -19.19
N ILE A 635 7.87 -7.61 -17.99
CA ILE A 635 7.36 -8.49 -16.92
C ILE A 635 5.92 -8.92 -17.26
N ILE A 636 5.03 -7.98 -17.60
CA ILE A 636 3.66 -8.33 -17.95
C ILE A 636 3.60 -9.19 -19.21
N ARG A 637 4.48 -8.98 -20.19
CA ARG A 637 4.57 -9.82 -21.39
C ARG A 637 4.90 -11.27 -21.05
N ALA A 638 5.85 -11.51 -20.15
CA ALA A 638 6.20 -12.86 -19.73
C ALA A 638 5.06 -13.53 -18.95
N TYR A 639 4.34 -12.79 -18.10
CA TYR A 639 3.16 -13.31 -17.41
C TYR A 639 1.97 -13.54 -18.35
N ALA A 640 1.77 -12.71 -19.37
CA ALA A 640 0.75 -12.92 -20.38
C ALA A 640 1.01 -14.18 -21.22
N ASP A 641 2.28 -14.49 -21.51
CA ASP A 641 2.66 -15.76 -22.15
C ASP A 641 2.48 -16.95 -21.19
N THR A 642 2.69 -16.76 -19.88
CA THR A 642 2.49 -17.80 -18.85
C THR A 642 1.01 -18.10 -18.60
N PHE A 643 0.16 -17.06 -18.64
CA PHE A 643 -1.28 -17.13 -18.35
C PHE A 643 -2.12 -16.53 -19.49
N PRO A 644 -2.22 -17.20 -20.65
CA PRO A 644 -2.84 -16.62 -21.85
C PRO A 644 -4.33 -16.27 -21.71
N THR A 645 -5.03 -16.90 -20.76
CA THR A 645 -6.47 -16.71 -20.53
C THR A 645 -6.79 -15.62 -19.50
N LEU A 646 -5.79 -15.11 -18.77
CA LEU A 646 -6.00 -14.13 -17.71
C LEU A 646 -6.11 -12.70 -18.26
N PHE A 647 -5.29 -12.37 -19.24
CA PHE A 647 -5.09 -10.99 -19.68
C PHE A 647 -5.86 -10.65 -20.95
N THR A 648 -6.43 -9.45 -20.96
CA THR A 648 -7.15 -8.86 -22.08
C THR A 648 -6.44 -7.58 -22.53
N ALA A 649 -6.43 -7.28 -23.83
CA ALA A 649 -5.87 -6.03 -24.33
C ALA A 649 -6.73 -4.83 -23.89
N ILE A 650 -6.11 -3.70 -23.54
CA ILE A 650 -6.84 -2.47 -23.16
C ILE A 650 -7.82 -1.99 -24.24
N ASP A 651 -7.54 -2.26 -25.52
CA ASP A 651 -8.41 -1.91 -26.65
C ASP A 651 -9.78 -2.62 -26.61
N ALA A 652 -9.89 -3.76 -25.91
CA ALA A 652 -11.15 -4.45 -25.70
C ALA A 652 -11.96 -3.92 -24.50
N MET A 653 -11.40 -3.04 -23.67
CA MET A 653 -12.12 -2.41 -22.57
C MET A 653 -13.29 -1.55 -23.11
N PRO A 654 -14.51 -1.69 -22.58
CA PRO A 654 -15.64 -0.86 -22.98
C PRO A 654 -15.32 0.64 -22.85
N ALA A 655 -15.77 1.44 -23.82
CA ALA A 655 -15.47 2.87 -23.85
C ALA A 655 -15.95 3.62 -22.60
N GLY A 656 -17.10 3.23 -22.05
CA GLY A 656 -17.60 3.76 -20.76
C GLY A 656 -16.57 3.60 -19.66
N LEU A 657 -16.11 2.37 -19.40
CA LEU A 657 -15.07 2.08 -18.40
C LEU A 657 -13.72 2.73 -18.73
N ARG A 658 -13.32 2.76 -20.01
CA ARG A 658 -12.06 3.37 -20.42
C ARG A 658 -12.01 4.86 -20.12
N ASN A 659 -13.13 5.57 -20.20
CA ASN A 659 -13.21 6.99 -19.85
C ASN A 659 -13.01 7.24 -18.35
N HIS A 660 -13.05 6.20 -17.52
CA HIS A 660 -12.87 6.30 -16.07
C HIS A 660 -11.45 5.94 -15.59
N ILE A 661 -10.55 5.45 -16.46
CA ILE A 661 -9.18 5.12 -16.03
C ILE A 661 -8.45 6.37 -15.53
N ARG A 662 -7.73 6.25 -14.41
CA ARG A 662 -6.90 7.33 -13.85
C ARG A 662 -5.45 6.88 -13.62
N VAL A 663 -4.50 7.81 -13.55
CA VAL A 663 -3.13 7.50 -13.11
C VAL A 663 -3.16 7.24 -11.60
N PRO A 664 -2.68 6.10 -11.10
CA PRO A 664 -2.86 5.75 -9.69
C PRO A 664 -1.91 6.51 -8.76
N VAL A 665 -2.39 6.74 -7.53
CA VAL A 665 -1.71 7.57 -6.52
C VAL A 665 -0.43 6.91 -6.00
N ASP A 666 -0.42 5.60 -5.74
CA ASP A 666 0.77 4.91 -5.20
C ASP A 666 1.96 4.96 -6.16
N LEU A 667 1.71 4.72 -7.46
CA LEU A 667 2.75 4.86 -8.49
C LEU A 667 3.23 6.31 -8.59
N PHE A 668 2.30 7.26 -8.66
CA PHE A 668 2.66 8.66 -8.81
C PHE A 668 3.42 9.20 -7.60
N ASN A 669 3.05 8.79 -6.39
CA ASN A 669 3.80 9.08 -5.15
C ASN A 669 5.25 8.59 -5.24
N THR A 670 5.44 7.35 -5.66
CA THR A 670 6.78 6.76 -5.86
C THR A 670 7.57 7.56 -6.90
N GLN A 671 6.94 7.89 -8.02
CA GLN A 671 7.54 8.63 -9.12
C GLN A 671 7.90 10.08 -8.75
N VAL A 672 7.04 10.77 -7.99
CA VAL A 672 7.29 12.11 -7.45
C VAL A 672 8.53 12.09 -6.55
N GLY A 673 8.62 11.11 -5.64
CA GLY A 673 9.77 10.95 -4.75
C GLY A 673 11.08 10.73 -5.51
N ILE A 674 11.06 9.89 -6.55
CA ILE A 674 12.20 9.71 -7.46
C ILE A 674 12.49 11.02 -8.21
N TYR A 675 11.50 11.62 -8.85
CA TYR A 675 11.67 12.79 -9.71
C TYR A 675 12.21 14.02 -8.94
N ALA A 676 11.90 14.13 -7.65
CA ALA A 676 12.43 15.18 -6.77
C ALA A 676 13.97 15.27 -6.78
N THR A 677 14.66 14.15 -7.00
CA THR A 677 16.13 14.12 -7.19
C THR A 677 16.52 13.93 -8.66
N TYR A 678 15.81 13.06 -9.38
CA TYR A 678 16.19 12.61 -10.73
C TYR A 678 15.69 13.49 -11.88
N HIS A 679 15.06 14.62 -11.59
CA HIS A 679 14.90 15.69 -12.58
C HIS A 679 16.25 16.31 -12.98
N ILE A 680 17.27 16.22 -12.11
CA ILE A 680 18.63 16.67 -12.38
C ILE A 680 19.31 15.68 -13.32
N THR A 681 19.49 16.07 -14.58
CA THR A 681 20.10 15.19 -15.60
C THR A 681 21.61 15.35 -15.76
N ASP A 682 22.20 16.43 -15.24
CA ASP A 682 23.66 16.65 -15.28
C ASP A 682 24.34 15.94 -14.09
N PRO A 683 25.27 15.01 -14.32
CA PRO A 683 25.93 14.25 -13.24
C PRO A 683 26.72 15.09 -12.24
N LYS A 684 27.28 16.23 -12.67
CA LYS A 684 28.06 17.11 -11.78
C LYS A 684 27.14 17.85 -10.81
N VAL A 685 26.02 18.35 -11.32
CA VAL A 685 24.99 19.00 -10.49
C VAL A 685 24.35 17.98 -9.55
N PHE A 686 24.04 16.78 -10.06
CA PHE A 686 23.49 15.68 -9.25
C PHE A 686 24.43 15.29 -8.11
N PHE A 687 25.74 15.13 -8.38
CA PHE A 687 26.75 14.82 -7.37
C PHE A 687 26.80 15.87 -6.25
N ALA A 688 26.64 17.16 -6.60
CA ALA A 688 26.65 18.25 -5.64
C ALA A 688 25.33 18.36 -4.84
N ARG A 689 24.24 17.73 -5.31
CA ARG A 689 22.89 17.79 -4.72
C ARG A 689 22.35 19.22 -4.53
N GLU A 690 22.74 20.15 -5.41
CA GLU A 690 22.41 21.58 -5.25
C GLU A 690 20.99 21.97 -5.67
N ASP A 691 20.32 21.16 -6.50
CA ASP A 691 18.97 21.44 -7.04
C ASP A 691 17.95 20.38 -6.63
N VAL A 692 18.18 19.65 -5.53
CA VAL A 692 17.23 18.63 -5.03
C VAL A 692 15.95 19.31 -4.56
N TRP A 693 14.82 18.68 -4.83
CA TRP A 693 13.50 19.14 -4.38
C TRP A 693 12.99 18.30 -3.22
N ASP A 694 12.11 18.89 -2.42
CA ASP A 694 11.35 18.25 -1.35
C ASP A 694 9.86 18.24 -1.69
N ILE A 695 9.15 17.28 -1.10
CA ILE A 695 7.70 17.31 -1.01
C ILE A 695 7.30 18.40 -0.01
N PRO A 696 6.47 19.38 -0.40
CA PRO A 696 6.05 20.44 0.50
C PRO A 696 5.23 19.89 1.66
N THR A 697 5.19 20.65 2.75
CA THR A 697 4.34 20.38 3.90
C THR A 697 3.23 21.43 4.02
N ALA A 698 2.15 21.07 4.70
CA ALA A 698 1.06 21.96 5.11
C ALA A 698 0.53 21.55 6.49
N GLN A 699 -0.30 22.40 7.10
CA GLN A 699 -1.02 22.10 8.34
C GLN A 699 -2.45 21.64 8.03
N THR A 700 -3.01 20.76 8.86
CA THR A 700 -4.38 20.24 8.73
C THR A 700 -5.33 20.77 9.79
N SER A 701 -4.83 21.56 10.74
CA SER A 701 -5.61 22.31 11.72
C SER A 701 -4.77 23.45 12.30
N PRO A 702 -5.39 24.49 12.89
CA PRO A 702 -4.63 25.63 13.38
C PRO A 702 -3.66 25.19 14.48
N GLY A 703 -2.36 25.38 14.24
CA GLY A 703 -1.30 24.96 15.17
C GLY A 703 -0.97 23.45 15.17
N SER A 704 -1.49 22.67 14.22
CA SER A 704 -1.14 21.25 14.08
C SER A 704 0.31 21.06 13.62
N ALA A 705 0.82 19.83 13.79
CA ALA A 705 2.05 19.42 13.13
C ALA A 705 1.92 19.58 11.61
N GLN A 706 3.04 19.88 10.97
CA GLN A 706 3.14 19.92 9.51
C GLN A 706 3.16 18.50 8.97
N VAL A 707 2.36 18.23 7.95
CA VAL A 707 2.34 16.95 7.24
C VAL A 707 2.72 17.13 5.78
N PRO A 708 3.39 16.15 5.15
CA PRO A 708 3.63 16.17 3.71
C PRO A 708 2.32 16.28 2.93
N VAL A 709 2.30 17.17 1.94
CA VAL A 709 1.21 17.24 0.96
C VAL A 709 1.15 15.91 0.21
N GLN A 710 -0.04 15.38 -0.01
CA GLN A 710 -0.28 14.21 -0.86
C GLN A 710 -0.66 14.67 -2.27
N PRO A 711 -0.38 13.90 -3.33
CA PRO A 711 -0.94 14.17 -4.65
C PRO A 711 -2.47 14.18 -4.62
N TYR A 712 -3.07 15.03 -5.44
CA TYR A 712 -4.52 15.16 -5.50
C TYR A 712 -5.00 15.33 -6.95
N TYR A 713 -6.16 14.74 -7.23
CA TYR A 713 -6.82 14.86 -8.51
C TYR A 713 -7.47 16.23 -8.66
N VAL A 714 -7.31 16.81 -9.84
CA VAL A 714 -7.89 18.09 -10.24
C VAL A 714 -8.38 18.00 -11.68
N LEU A 715 -9.43 18.75 -11.99
CA LEU A 715 -9.93 18.88 -13.35
C LEU A 715 -9.68 20.32 -13.82
N PHE A 716 -8.66 20.51 -14.65
CA PHE A 716 -8.29 21.84 -15.14
C PHE A 716 -7.61 21.78 -16.50
N ARG A 717 -7.42 22.94 -17.12
CA ARG A 717 -6.70 23.09 -18.40
C ARG A 717 -5.22 23.32 -18.14
N LEU A 718 -4.37 22.39 -18.57
CA LEU A 718 -2.92 22.56 -18.49
C LEU A 718 -2.46 23.83 -19.23
N PRO A 719 -1.43 24.55 -18.74
CA PRO A 719 -0.88 25.70 -19.45
C PRO A 719 -0.44 25.34 -20.88
N GLY A 720 -0.97 26.07 -21.86
CA GLY A 720 -0.70 25.85 -23.29
C GLY A 720 -1.67 24.88 -24.00
N GLU A 721 -2.47 24.12 -23.25
CA GLU A 721 -3.48 23.21 -23.80
C GLU A 721 -4.83 23.90 -24.00
N GLN A 722 -5.66 23.37 -24.90
CA GLN A 722 -6.99 23.95 -25.20
C GLN A 722 -8.12 23.32 -24.37
N ASN A 723 -8.02 22.01 -24.11
CA ASN A 723 -9.06 21.25 -23.45
C ASN A 723 -8.71 21.02 -21.97
N PRO A 724 -9.71 21.03 -21.07
CA PRO A 724 -9.51 20.59 -19.69
C PRO A 724 -9.29 19.08 -19.64
N GLU A 725 -8.49 18.64 -18.68
CA GLU A 725 -8.18 17.23 -18.46
C GLU A 725 -8.27 16.89 -16.98
N PHE A 726 -8.51 15.60 -16.70
CA PHE A 726 -8.36 15.04 -15.37
C PHE A 726 -6.90 14.71 -15.10
N LEU A 727 -6.36 15.34 -14.06
CA LEU A 727 -4.93 15.39 -13.78
C LEU A 727 -4.68 14.98 -12.33
N LEU A 728 -3.60 14.27 -12.09
CA LEU A 728 -3.04 14.08 -10.75
C LEU A 728 -1.83 14.99 -10.63
N ILE A 729 -1.83 15.92 -9.67
CA ILE A 729 -0.77 16.93 -9.56
C ILE A 729 -0.04 16.88 -8.22
N MET A 730 1.21 17.36 -8.24
CA MET A 730 2.05 17.47 -7.06
C MET A 730 3.00 18.68 -7.15
N PRO A 731 2.94 19.65 -6.21
CA PRO A 731 3.93 20.72 -6.10
C PRO A 731 5.24 20.26 -5.45
N PHE A 732 6.32 20.99 -5.72
CA PHE A 732 7.67 20.80 -5.17
C PHE A 732 8.25 22.09 -4.60
N THR A 733 9.03 21.97 -3.54
CA THR A 733 9.87 23.04 -2.99
C THR A 733 11.35 22.66 -3.12
N PRO A 734 12.30 23.61 -3.15
CA PRO A 734 13.71 23.28 -3.02
C PRO A 734 14.00 22.62 -1.68
N HIS A 735 15.03 21.78 -1.62
CA HIS A 735 15.43 21.12 -0.38
C HIS A 735 15.64 22.13 0.76
N GLY A 736 14.93 21.92 1.88
CA GLY A 736 15.01 22.78 3.07
C GLY A 736 14.40 24.18 2.93
N LYS A 737 13.57 24.43 1.89
CA LYS A 737 12.85 25.70 1.68
C LYS A 737 11.34 25.47 1.53
N ASN A 738 10.58 26.55 1.71
CA ASN A 738 9.11 26.52 1.68
C ASN A 738 8.47 27.21 0.46
N ASN A 739 9.27 27.85 -0.40
CA ASN A 739 8.79 28.47 -1.63
C ASN A 739 8.75 27.43 -2.76
N LEU A 740 7.79 27.53 -3.67
CA LEU A 740 7.69 26.59 -4.79
C LEU A 740 8.87 26.74 -5.75
N THR A 741 9.23 25.64 -6.39
CA THR A 741 10.23 25.61 -7.48
C THR A 741 9.73 24.87 -8.72
N SER A 742 8.78 23.95 -8.55
CA SER A 742 8.16 23.23 -9.66
C SER A 742 6.83 22.65 -9.19
N TRP A 743 6.01 22.23 -10.14
CA TRP A 743 4.97 21.22 -9.90
C TRP A 743 4.98 20.21 -11.05
N MET A 744 4.40 19.04 -10.83
CA MET A 744 4.30 17.97 -11.82
C MET A 744 2.85 17.53 -11.97
N ALA A 745 2.45 17.24 -13.20
CA ALA A 745 1.13 16.73 -13.58
C ALA A 745 1.27 15.37 -14.25
N ALA A 746 0.40 14.44 -13.89
CA ALA A 746 0.16 13.21 -14.63
C ALA A 746 -1.22 13.28 -15.30
N ARG A 747 -1.26 13.00 -16.60
CA ARG A 747 -2.48 13.11 -17.42
C ARG A 747 -3.25 11.79 -17.41
N SER A 748 -4.56 11.84 -17.13
CA SER A 748 -5.42 10.65 -17.03
C SER A 748 -6.36 10.45 -18.21
N ASP A 749 -6.44 11.39 -19.15
CA ASP A 749 -7.46 11.36 -20.19
C ASP A 749 -6.92 11.04 -21.59
N GLY A 750 -7.71 10.28 -22.34
CA GLY A 750 -7.53 10.07 -23.79
C GLY A 750 -6.17 9.47 -24.18
N SER A 751 -5.62 9.98 -25.28
CA SER A 751 -4.32 9.55 -25.81
C SER A 751 -3.13 9.98 -24.95
N HIS A 752 -3.34 10.91 -24.02
CA HIS A 752 -2.32 11.44 -23.14
C HIS A 752 -2.22 10.69 -21.81
N TYR A 753 -3.05 9.68 -21.60
CA TYR A 753 -3.02 8.84 -20.41
C TYR A 753 -1.59 8.36 -20.08
N GLY A 754 -1.12 8.65 -18.87
CA GLY A 754 0.21 8.26 -18.38
C GLY A 754 1.35 9.17 -18.81
N GLU A 755 1.09 10.28 -19.52
CA GLU A 755 2.08 11.32 -19.79
C GLU A 755 2.30 12.20 -18.57
N TYR A 756 3.56 12.59 -18.35
CA TYR A 756 3.97 13.46 -17.25
C TYR A 756 4.54 14.77 -17.77
N VAL A 757 4.17 15.88 -17.13
CA VAL A 757 4.71 17.21 -17.42
C VAL A 757 5.13 17.88 -16.11
N SER A 758 6.36 18.39 -16.06
CA SER A 758 6.92 19.17 -14.97
C SER A 758 7.01 20.63 -15.39
N TYR A 759 6.39 21.49 -14.60
CA TYR A 759 6.38 22.94 -14.80
C TYR A 759 7.34 23.60 -13.81
N VAL A 760 8.46 24.10 -14.33
CA VAL A 760 9.54 24.70 -13.54
C VAL A 760 9.32 26.20 -13.40
N LEU A 761 9.50 26.70 -12.17
CA LEU A 761 9.31 28.10 -11.82
C LEU A 761 10.62 28.91 -11.94
N PRO A 762 10.54 30.25 -12.14
CA PRO A 762 11.73 31.09 -12.21
C PRO A 762 12.52 31.10 -10.91
N LYS A 763 13.85 30.93 -11.00
CA LYS A 763 14.76 30.94 -9.83
C LYS A 763 15.04 32.34 -9.27
N ASP A 764 14.66 33.39 -10.00
CA ASP A 764 14.82 34.81 -9.63
C ASP A 764 13.58 35.42 -8.95
N LYS A 765 12.52 34.63 -8.78
CA LYS A 765 11.28 35.03 -8.11
C LYS A 765 10.98 34.12 -6.91
N VAL A 766 10.29 34.68 -5.92
CA VAL A 766 9.76 33.91 -4.79
C VAL A 766 8.30 33.65 -5.05
N ILE A 767 7.96 32.39 -5.32
CA ILE A 767 6.59 31.92 -5.45
C ILE A 767 6.26 31.22 -4.14
N PHE A 768 5.23 31.66 -3.42
CA PHE A 768 4.87 31.04 -2.15
C PHE A 768 4.55 29.56 -2.30
N GLY A 769 4.97 28.71 -1.36
CA GLY A 769 4.51 27.32 -1.29
C GLY A 769 3.43 27.08 -0.23
N PRO A 770 2.87 25.86 -0.18
CA PRO A 770 1.75 25.50 0.69
C PRO A 770 1.95 25.96 2.14
N GLN A 771 3.10 25.64 2.74
CA GLN A 771 3.39 26.04 4.13
C GLN A 771 3.41 27.56 4.33
N GLN A 772 3.91 28.33 3.36
CA GLN A 772 3.95 29.79 3.47
C GLN A 772 2.54 30.38 3.38
N VAL A 773 1.70 29.85 2.50
CA VAL A 773 0.31 30.29 2.36
C VAL A 773 -0.49 29.90 3.60
N ALA A 774 -0.35 28.68 4.11
CA ALA A 774 -0.97 28.25 5.38
C ALA A 774 -0.59 29.19 6.54
N ASN A 775 0.69 29.58 6.63
CA ASN A 775 1.14 30.55 7.64
C ASN A 775 0.48 31.93 7.45
N ARG A 776 0.34 32.41 6.21
CA ARG A 776 -0.34 33.69 5.93
C ARG A 776 -1.81 33.65 6.31
N ILE A 777 -2.50 32.55 6.00
CA ILE A 777 -3.89 32.30 6.39
C ILE A 777 -4.02 32.36 7.91
N ASN A 778 -3.17 31.63 8.65
CA ASN A 778 -3.20 31.59 10.11
C ASN A 778 -2.79 32.91 10.79
N GLN A 779 -2.08 33.79 10.08
CA GLN A 779 -1.68 35.12 10.56
C GLN A 779 -2.69 36.22 10.24
N ASP A 780 -3.67 35.97 9.36
CA ASP A 780 -4.71 36.95 9.05
C ASP A 780 -5.54 37.23 10.31
N PRO A 781 -5.69 38.51 10.73
CA PRO A 781 -6.38 38.84 11.97
C PRO A 781 -7.86 38.43 12.01
N VAL A 782 -8.55 38.43 10.86
CA VAL A 782 -9.97 38.04 10.78
C VAL A 782 -10.08 36.53 10.87
N ILE A 783 -9.28 35.79 10.08
CA ILE A 783 -9.29 34.33 10.07
C ILE A 783 -8.85 33.79 11.44
N SER A 784 -7.75 34.30 12.00
CA SER A 784 -7.23 33.87 13.30
C SER A 784 -8.22 34.10 14.45
N ARG A 785 -8.91 35.26 14.45
CA ARG A 785 -9.99 35.53 15.41
C ARG A 785 -11.12 34.53 15.26
N ASP A 786 -11.60 34.33 14.02
CA ASP A 786 -12.71 33.43 13.76
C ASP A 786 -12.36 31.98 14.10
N PHE A 787 -11.15 31.50 13.77
CA PHE A 787 -10.66 30.19 14.20
C PHE A 787 -10.66 30.05 15.72
N THR A 788 -10.22 31.07 16.45
CA THR A 788 -10.26 31.08 17.93
C THR A 788 -11.69 31.02 18.47
N LEU A 789 -12.65 31.69 17.81
CA LEU A 789 -14.06 31.69 18.20
C LEU A 789 -14.77 30.37 17.85
N PHE A 790 -14.44 29.78 16.71
CA PHE A 790 -15.03 28.55 16.21
C PHE A 790 -14.43 27.29 16.86
N HIS A 791 -13.18 27.37 17.32
CA HIS A 791 -12.44 26.27 17.94
C HIS A 791 -12.46 26.43 19.47
N GLY A 792 -13.51 25.89 20.11
CA GLY A 792 -13.77 26.09 21.54
C GLY A 792 -14.54 24.93 22.20
N THR A 793 -15.12 25.19 23.37
CA THR A 793 -15.88 24.19 24.12
C THR A 793 -17.21 23.87 23.42
N GLY A 794 -17.23 22.84 22.59
CA GLY A 794 -18.44 22.36 21.88
C GLY A 794 -18.30 22.31 20.36
N SER A 795 -17.35 23.02 19.77
CA SER A 795 -17.09 23.06 18.32
C SER A 795 -15.59 23.01 18.04
N GLN A 796 -15.22 22.29 16.98
CA GLN A 796 -13.85 22.16 16.52
C GLN A 796 -13.75 22.62 15.05
N VAL A 797 -12.82 23.53 14.78
CA VAL A 797 -12.41 23.87 13.41
C VAL A 797 -11.56 22.73 12.84
N GLN A 798 -11.89 22.31 11.63
CA GLN A 798 -11.10 21.40 10.82
C GLN A 798 -10.73 22.11 9.51
N GLN A 799 -9.43 22.24 9.28
CA GLN A 799 -8.90 22.75 8.01
C GLN A 799 -8.86 21.62 6.99
N GLY A 800 -9.28 21.92 5.77
CA GLY A 800 -9.11 21.03 4.64
C GLY A 800 -7.67 20.99 4.13
N ASN A 801 -7.47 20.19 3.08
CA ASN A 801 -6.22 20.14 2.35
C ASN A 801 -6.04 21.44 1.56
N LEU A 802 -4.88 22.07 1.75
CA LEU A 802 -4.49 23.24 0.97
C LEU A 802 -4.10 22.81 -0.46
N LEU A 803 -5.00 23.01 -1.41
CA LEU A 803 -4.77 22.68 -2.82
C LEU A 803 -4.07 23.84 -3.53
N VAL A 804 -3.10 23.53 -4.39
CA VAL A 804 -2.36 24.49 -5.21
C VAL A 804 -2.73 24.28 -6.66
N VAL A 805 -3.64 25.10 -7.17
CA VAL A 805 -4.22 24.94 -8.50
C VAL A 805 -3.67 26.01 -9.44
N PRO A 806 -2.94 25.64 -10.51
CA PRO A 806 -2.52 26.59 -11.54
C PRO A 806 -3.74 27.10 -12.33
N ILE A 807 -3.87 28.43 -12.49
CA ILE A 807 -4.91 29.06 -13.32
C ILE A 807 -4.28 30.19 -14.13
N GLY A 808 -4.32 30.08 -15.47
CA GLY A 808 -3.58 31.00 -16.34
C GLY A 808 -2.08 30.94 -16.03
N ASP A 809 -1.47 32.08 -15.72
CA ASP A 809 -0.06 32.21 -15.31
C ASP A 809 0.10 32.45 -13.79
N SER A 810 -0.92 32.09 -13.00
CA SER A 810 -1.02 32.33 -11.56
C SER A 810 -1.29 31.03 -10.80
N PHE A 811 -1.08 31.05 -9.48
CA PHE A 811 -1.52 29.99 -8.57
C PHE A 811 -2.71 30.46 -7.73
N LEU A 812 -3.77 29.66 -7.74
CA LEU A 812 -4.86 29.75 -6.78
C LEU A 812 -4.62 28.72 -5.67
N TYR A 813 -4.47 29.21 -4.45
CA TYR A 813 -4.46 28.37 -3.25
C TYR A 813 -5.88 28.27 -2.73
N PHE A 814 -6.36 27.05 -2.52
CA PHE A 814 -7.72 26.76 -2.10
C PHE A 814 -7.70 25.94 -0.81
N GLU A 815 -8.44 26.39 0.21
CA GLU A 815 -8.59 25.66 1.48
C GLU A 815 -10.02 25.79 2.01
N PRO A 816 -10.76 24.67 2.15
CA PRO A 816 -12.09 24.68 2.76
C PRO A 816 -11.98 24.57 4.29
N ILE A 817 -12.92 25.19 5.01
CA ILE A 817 -12.98 25.16 6.47
C ILE A 817 -14.31 24.55 6.92
N TYR A 818 -14.20 23.48 7.71
CA TYR A 818 -15.34 22.79 8.30
C TYR A 818 -15.44 23.08 9.78
N LEU A 819 -16.68 23.19 10.27
CA LEU A 819 -16.98 23.13 11.70
C LEU A 819 -17.67 21.81 12.01
N ARG A 820 -17.27 21.20 13.11
CA ARG A 820 -17.93 20.02 13.66
C ARG A 820 -18.13 20.17 15.16
N ALA A 821 -19.22 19.61 15.68
CA ALA A 821 -19.39 19.51 17.12
C ALA A 821 -18.28 18.62 17.73
N THR A 822 -17.86 18.91 18.97
CA THR A 822 -16.85 18.08 19.66
C THR A 822 -17.37 16.70 20.10
N SER A 823 -18.68 16.46 19.97
CA SER A 823 -19.29 15.15 20.21
C SER A 823 -18.98 14.17 19.09
N ALA A 824 -18.97 12.88 19.40
CA ALA A 824 -18.72 11.81 18.42
C ALA A 824 -19.74 11.76 17.27
N SER A 825 -20.87 12.46 17.38
CA SER A 825 -21.92 12.57 16.35
C SER A 825 -21.96 13.94 15.67
N GLY A 826 -20.87 14.72 15.74
CA GLY A 826 -20.80 16.02 15.07
C GLY A 826 -20.73 15.84 13.55
N LEU A 827 -21.66 16.44 12.82
CA LEU A 827 -21.63 16.48 11.36
C LEU A 827 -20.66 17.58 10.91
N PRO A 828 -19.64 17.27 10.08
CA PRO A 828 -18.80 18.31 9.49
C PRO A 828 -19.60 19.15 8.50
N GLU A 829 -19.67 20.45 8.77
CA GLU A 829 -20.37 21.40 7.91
C GLU A 829 -19.35 22.38 7.31
N LEU A 830 -19.39 22.56 6.00
CA LEU A 830 -18.61 23.61 5.35
C LEU A 830 -19.12 24.97 5.84
N LYS A 831 -18.23 25.79 6.43
CA LYS A 831 -18.58 27.13 6.90
C LYS A 831 -17.88 28.25 6.18
N LYS A 832 -16.64 28.04 5.75
CA LYS A 832 -15.85 29.07 5.07
C LYS A 832 -15.02 28.46 3.96
N VAL A 833 -14.74 29.28 2.95
CA VAL A 833 -13.79 29.01 1.88
C VAL A 833 -12.70 30.07 1.94
N ILE A 834 -11.45 29.61 1.94
CA ILE A 834 -10.27 30.47 1.87
C ILE A 834 -9.67 30.32 0.48
N LEU A 835 -9.46 31.45 -0.18
CA LEU A 835 -8.65 31.52 -1.39
C LEU A 835 -7.46 32.42 -1.13
N ALA A 836 -6.32 32.08 -1.70
CA ALA A 836 -5.18 32.98 -1.70
C ALA A 836 -4.45 32.96 -3.04
N ASP A 837 -3.75 34.04 -3.32
CA ASP A 837 -2.76 34.12 -4.39
C ASP A 837 -1.44 34.71 -3.86
N GLN A 838 -0.56 35.16 -4.76
CA GLN A 838 0.71 35.79 -4.36
C GLN A 838 0.53 37.14 -3.63
N ALA A 839 -0.63 37.79 -3.70
CA ALA A 839 -0.87 39.14 -3.19
C ALA A 839 -1.87 39.16 -2.03
N SER A 840 -3.01 38.50 -2.16
CA SER A 840 -4.17 38.63 -1.27
C SER A 840 -4.66 37.27 -0.74
N VAL A 841 -5.44 37.34 0.34
CA VAL A 841 -6.19 36.22 0.91
C VAL A 841 -7.65 36.68 0.96
N ALA A 842 -8.54 35.85 0.44
CA ALA A 842 -9.99 36.01 0.50
C ALA A 842 -10.57 34.97 1.46
N TYR A 843 -11.59 35.37 2.20
CA TYR A 843 -12.22 34.55 3.23
C TYR A 843 -13.71 34.84 3.25
N ALA A 844 -14.51 33.89 2.78
CA ALA A 844 -15.94 34.08 2.57
C ALA A 844 -16.74 32.80 2.88
N ASP A 845 -18.08 32.92 2.87
CA ASP A 845 -18.98 31.80 3.15
C ASP A 845 -19.14 30.86 1.95
N THR A 846 -18.87 31.36 0.74
CA THR A 846 -19.02 30.59 -0.51
C THR A 846 -17.81 30.77 -1.42
N LEU A 847 -17.54 29.77 -2.26
CA LEU A 847 -16.48 29.82 -3.26
C LEU A 847 -16.63 31.04 -4.18
N GLN A 848 -17.83 31.31 -4.68
CA GLN A 848 -18.08 32.46 -5.56
C GLN A 848 -17.76 33.79 -4.87
N GLN A 849 -18.18 34.00 -3.62
CA GLN A 849 -17.85 35.22 -2.87
C GLN A 849 -16.34 35.34 -2.63
N ALA A 850 -15.66 34.24 -2.33
CA ALA A 850 -14.21 34.25 -2.14
C ALA A 850 -13.48 34.61 -3.44
N ILE A 851 -13.95 34.09 -4.59
CA ILE A 851 -13.44 34.47 -5.91
C ILE A 851 -13.66 35.96 -6.15
N ASP A 852 -14.87 36.47 -5.93
CA ASP A 852 -15.22 37.87 -6.15
C ASP A 852 -14.40 38.83 -5.29
N GLN A 853 -14.09 38.41 -4.05
CA GLN A 853 -13.18 39.13 -3.14
C GLN A 853 -11.72 39.08 -3.61
N LEU A 854 -11.27 37.96 -4.17
CA LEU A 854 -9.88 37.75 -4.59
C LEU A 854 -9.54 38.53 -5.88
N VAL A 855 -10.38 38.40 -6.92
CA VAL A 855 -10.09 38.96 -8.26
C VAL A 855 -10.78 40.29 -8.56
N GLY A 856 -11.67 40.74 -7.67
CA GLY A 856 -12.37 42.01 -7.77
C GLY A 856 -13.47 42.05 -8.84
N THR A 857 -14.69 41.68 -8.47
CA THR A 857 -15.93 41.84 -9.28
C THR A 857 -17.07 42.52 -8.56
N ALA A 858 -16.98 42.68 -7.24
CA ALA A 858 -17.85 43.64 -6.58
C ALA A 858 -17.28 45.03 -6.86
N THR A 859 -18.00 45.84 -7.62
CA THR A 859 -18.19 47.22 -7.18
C THR A 859 -18.39 47.09 -5.67
N ALA A 860 -17.43 47.56 -4.85
CA ALA A 860 -17.82 47.97 -3.52
C ALA A 860 -19.12 48.76 -3.72
N PRO A 861 -20.22 48.51 -2.98
CA PRO A 861 -21.29 49.51 -3.00
C PRO A 861 -20.53 50.82 -2.83
N PRO A 862 -20.63 51.77 -3.80
CA PRO A 862 -19.80 52.95 -3.77
C PRO A 862 -19.87 53.43 -2.34
N PRO A 863 -18.74 53.69 -1.64
CA PRO A 863 -18.80 54.22 -0.29
C PRO A 863 -19.87 55.29 -0.40
N THR A 864 -20.97 55.12 0.32
CA THR A 864 -22.09 56.03 0.18
C THR A 864 -21.44 57.37 0.42
N ASN A 865 -21.28 58.13 -0.67
CA ASN A 865 -20.72 59.46 -0.63
C ASN A 865 -21.83 60.32 -0.03
N THR A 866 -22.25 60.00 1.20
CA THR A 866 -22.42 61.04 2.18
C THR A 866 -21.08 61.75 2.22
N PRO A 867 -21.03 63.04 1.84
CA PRO A 867 -19.80 63.82 1.94
C PRO A 867 -19.22 63.61 3.33
N PRO A 868 -17.88 63.56 3.51
CA PRO A 868 -17.32 63.61 4.84
C PRO A 868 -17.95 64.81 5.55
N VAL A 869 -18.62 64.56 6.68
CA VAL A 869 -19.13 65.64 7.53
C VAL A 869 -17.91 66.47 7.86
N THR A 870 -17.81 67.66 7.29
CA THR A 870 -16.73 68.57 7.59
C THR A 870 -16.96 69.04 9.01
N ILE A 871 -16.28 68.40 9.96
CA ILE A 871 -16.31 68.82 11.36
C ILE A 871 -15.65 70.20 11.41
N THR A 872 -16.48 71.24 11.43
CA THR A 872 -16.00 72.61 11.63
C THR A 872 -15.47 72.75 13.06
N PRO A 873 -14.57 73.71 13.35
CA PRO A 873 -14.12 73.97 14.72
C PRO A 873 -15.28 74.20 15.71
N ALA A 874 -16.42 74.71 15.24
CA ALA A 874 -17.63 74.88 16.03
C ALA A 874 -18.28 73.53 16.41
N VAL A 875 -18.35 72.57 15.48
CA VAL A 875 -18.88 71.21 15.74
C VAL A 875 -17.93 70.44 16.66
N LEU A 876 -16.61 70.61 16.50
CA LEU A 876 -15.63 69.98 17.39
C LEU A 876 -15.76 70.50 18.84
N ALA A 877 -15.97 71.80 19.03
CA ALA A 877 -16.21 72.39 20.35
C ALA A 877 -17.52 71.85 20.97
N GLN A 878 -18.56 71.65 20.15
CA GLN A 878 -19.84 71.11 20.59
C GLN A 878 -19.74 69.63 20.99
N ILE A 879 -18.94 68.83 20.27
CA ILE A 879 -18.66 67.43 20.64
C ILE A 879 -17.83 67.37 21.94
N ALA A 880 -16.82 68.23 22.10
CA ALA A 880 -16.02 68.27 23.33
C ALA A 880 -16.86 68.65 24.57
N ASP A 881 -17.82 69.56 24.40
CA ASP A 881 -18.78 69.92 25.45
C ASP A 881 -19.70 68.74 25.80
N LEU A 882 -20.26 68.04 24.80
CA LEU A 882 -21.07 66.85 25.04
C LEU A 882 -20.29 65.71 25.70
N VAL A 883 -19.01 65.51 25.36
CA VAL A 883 -18.13 64.55 26.06
C VAL A 883 -17.95 64.94 27.52
N THR A 884 -17.80 66.24 27.80
CA THR A 884 -17.66 66.75 29.17
C THR A 884 -18.93 66.50 29.98
N GLN A 885 -20.10 66.77 29.39
CA GLN A 885 -21.40 66.52 30.01
C GLN A 885 -21.65 65.02 30.22
N ALA A 886 -21.35 64.18 29.23
CA ALA A 886 -21.49 62.73 29.35
C ALA A 886 -20.65 62.16 30.49
N ASN A 887 -19.39 62.61 30.62
CA ASN A 887 -18.53 62.18 31.72
C ASN A 887 -19.01 62.65 33.09
N ALA A 888 -19.60 63.86 33.18
CA ALA A 888 -20.18 64.36 34.41
C ALA A 888 -21.39 63.51 34.86
N HIS A 889 -22.32 63.22 33.95
CA HIS A 889 -23.47 62.35 34.21
C HIS A 889 -23.06 60.90 34.49
N TYR A 890 -22.06 60.36 33.79
CA TYR A 890 -21.53 59.03 34.08
C TYR A 890 -20.90 58.96 35.48
N THR A 891 -20.17 60.00 35.89
CA THR A 891 -19.57 60.08 37.23
C THR A 891 -20.65 60.22 38.31
N ALA A 892 -21.68 61.02 38.07
CA ALA A 892 -22.84 61.15 38.96
C ALA A 892 -23.58 59.81 39.10
N ALA A 893 -23.86 59.12 37.98
CA ALA A 893 -24.43 57.77 37.98
C ALA A 893 -23.58 56.81 38.83
N TYR A 894 -22.27 56.81 38.65
CA TYR A 894 -21.38 55.94 39.40
C TYR A 894 -21.39 56.24 40.91
N ASN A 895 -21.52 57.52 41.30
CA ASN A 895 -21.66 57.92 42.70
C ASN A 895 -23.01 57.49 43.29
N ASP A 896 -24.10 57.62 42.53
CA ASP A 896 -25.44 57.16 42.93
C ASP A 896 -25.47 55.64 43.12
N LEU A 897 -24.83 54.90 42.20
CA LEU A 897 -24.65 53.45 42.32
C LEU A 897 -23.87 53.07 43.58
N LYS A 898 -22.80 53.81 43.90
CA LYS A 898 -21.99 53.57 45.11
C LYS A 898 -22.78 53.85 46.40
N ASN A 899 -23.71 54.80 46.35
CA ASN A 899 -24.56 55.17 47.48
C ASN A 899 -25.85 54.34 47.56
N GLY A 900 -26.05 53.38 46.64
CA GLY A 900 -27.22 52.50 46.61
C GLY A 900 -28.50 53.16 46.06
N ASP A 901 -28.40 54.33 45.43
CA ASP A 901 -29.52 55.02 44.77
C ASP A 901 -29.66 54.55 43.32
N PHE A 902 -30.39 53.45 43.14
CA PHE A 902 -30.64 52.86 41.82
C PHE A 902 -31.54 53.73 40.94
N ALA A 903 -32.38 54.59 41.52
CA ALA A 903 -33.24 55.48 40.76
C ALA A 903 -32.43 56.67 40.21
N GLY A 904 -31.54 57.24 41.02
CA GLY A 904 -30.54 58.23 40.61
C GLY A 904 -29.65 57.69 39.50
N PHE A 905 -29.05 56.50 39.71
CA PHE A 905 -28.23 55.83 38.69
C PHE A 905 -28.95 55.66 37.35
N ALA A 906 -30.20 55.15 37.35
CA ALA A 906 -30.96 54.95 36.13
C ALA A 906 -31.26 56.26 35.41
N SER A 907 -31.57 57.33 36.16
CA SER A 907 -31.81 58.67 35.61
C SER A 907 -30.54 59.26 34.98
N GLU A 908 -29.41 59.20 35.67
CA GLU A 908 -28.13 59.71 35.20
C GLU A 908 -27.61 58.92 33.98
N MET A 909 -27.73 57.58 33.99
CA MET A 909 -27.37 56.75 32.83
C MET A 909 -28.27 57.01 31.61
N LYS A 910 -29.54 57.37 31.83
CA LYS A 910 -30.41 57.81 30.74
C LYS A 910 -29.91 59.11 30.12
N GLN A 911 -29.46 60.08 30.92
CA GLN A 911 -28.85 61.31 30.40
C GLN A 911 -27.58 61.04 29.59
N VAL A 912 -26.73 60.12 30.05
CA VAL A 912 -25.55 59.67 29.27
C VAL A 912 -25.99 59.11 27.92
N GLY A 913 -27.00 58.23 27.88
CA GLY A 913 -27.56 57.70 26.65
C GLY A 913 -28.10 58.78 25.71
N ASP A 914 -28.83 59.75 26.24
CA ASP A 914 -29.40 60.87 25.47
C ASP A 914 -28.28 61.77 24.89
N ILE A 915 -27.19 62.01 25.63
CA ILE A 915 -26.02 62.79 25.18
C ILE A 915 -25.23 62.04 24.10
N LEU A 916 -25.03 60.73 24.26
CA LEU A 916 -24.35 59.90 23.25
C LEU A 916 -25.13 59.90 21.92
N GLN A 917 -26.47 59.89 21.98
CA GLN A 917 -27.29 60.05 20.78
C GLN A 917 -27.14 61.43 20.14
N GLN A 918 -26.97 62.50 20.93
CA GLN A 918 -26.69 63.84 20.40
C GLN A 918 -25.32 63.89 19.72
N MET A 919 -24.28 63.30 20.34
CA MET A 919 -22.96 63.16 19.72
C MET A 919 -23.03 62.38 18.41
N GLN A 920 -23.78 61.28 18.39
CA GLN A 920 -23.94 60.43 17.21
C GLN A 920 -24.66 61.15 16.06
N LYS A 921 -25.63 62.04 16.37
CA LYS A 921 -26.26 62.93 15.39
C LYS A 921 -25.28 63.96 14.82
N LEU A 922 -24.34 64.46 15.62
CA LEU A 922 -23.31 65.41 15.18
C LEU A 922 -22.19 64.75 14.37
N THR A 923 -21.92 63.46 14.58
CA THR A 923 -20.89 62.69 13.85
C THR A 923 -21.42 61.86 12.67
N GLY A 924 -22.72 61.96 12.37
CA GLY A 924 -23.33 61.37 11.16
C GLY A 924 -23.72 59.88 11.27
N GLY A 925 -23.86 59.31 12.47
CA GLY A 925 -24.32 57.93 12.65
C GLY A 925 -25.84 57.78 12.42
N SER A 926 -26.25 56.90 11.51
CA SER A 926 -27.67 56.62 11.22
C SER A 926 -28.41 56.00 12.42
N THR A 927 -29.59 56.54 12.74
CA THR A 927 -30.53 55.97 13.71
C THR A 927 -31.24 54.74 13.15
N SER A 928 -31.25 53.63 13.89
CA SER A 928 -32.30 52.61 13.74
C SER A 928 -32.81 52.22 15.14
N PRO A 929 -34.06 52.57 15.51
CA PRO A 929 -34.72 52.01 16.68
C PRO A 929 -35.55 50.78 16.27
N SER A 930 -35.18 49.58 16.72
CA SER A 930 -36.10 48.44 16.69
C SER A 930 -37.12 48.60 17.82
N THR A 931 -38.38 48.88 17.47
CA THR A 931 -39.51 48.76 18.38
C THR A 931 -39.78 47.29 18.67
N GLY A 932 -39.21 46.76 19.76
CA GLY A 932 -39.63 45.50 20.37
C GLY A 932 -40.84 45.74 21.29
N ALA A 933 -41.90 44.96 21.10
CA ALA A 933 -43.12 45.01 21.87
C ALA A 933 -42.90 44.77 23.38
N SER A 934 -43.50 45.62 24.22
CA SER A 934 -43.60 45.42 25.68
C SER A 934 -44.57 44.29 26.03
N PRO A 935 -44.26 43.44 27.04
CA PRO A 935 -45.25 42.64 27.73
C PRO A 935 -45.92 43.47 28.84
N THR A 936 -47.25 43.44 28.89
CA THR A 936 -48.09 44.05 29.92
C THR A 936 -48.00 43.29 31.25
N PRO A 937 -47.90 43.96 32.43
CA PRO A 937 -48.04 43.30 33.73
C PRO A 937 -49.50 43.39 34.22
N GLY A 938 -50.16 42.23 34.35
CA GLY A 938 -51.47 42.11 34.98
C GLY A 938 -51.38 41.25 36.26
N ARG A 939 -51.47 41.88 37.43
CA ARG A 939 -51.58 41.22 38.73
C ARG A 939 -52.94 41.53 39.33
N THR A 940 -53.78 40.52 39.56
CA THR A 940 -54.76 40.48 40.67
C THR A 940 -55.20 39.03 40.95
N THR A 941 -54.82 38.53 42.12
CA THR A 941 -55.42 37.41 42.89
C THR A 941 -56.82 37.78 43.41
N PRO A 942 -57.77 36.84 43.71
CA PRO A 942 -57.66 35.96 44.90
C PRO A 942 -58.23 34.51 44.80
N SER A 943 -57.70 33.65 45.68
CA SER A 943 -58.18 32.32 46.15
C SER A 943 -59.63 32.35 46.71
N PRO A 944 -60.30 31.24 47.13
CA PRO A 944 -59.80 29.87 47.41
C PRO A 944 -60.71 28.68 46.97
N THR A 945 -60.21 27.45 47.13
CA THR A 945 -60.67 26.37 48.06
C THR A 945 -60.73 24.94 47.50
N LYS A 946 -60.18 24.03 48.31
CA LYS A 946 -60.55 22.63 48.61
C LYS A 946 -60.13 21.47 47.68
N SER A 947 -59.16 20.71 48.20
CA SER A 947 -58.99 19.24 48.09
C SER A 947 -60.25 18.48 48.60
N PRO A 948 -60.36 17.15 48.42
CA PRO A 948 -59.37 16.13 48.81
C PRO A 948 -58.49 15.63 47.66
#